data_AF-A0A448XY34-F1
#
_entry.id   AF-A0A448XY34-F1
#
_cell.length_a   1.000
_cell.length_b   1.000
_cell.length_c   1.000
_cell.angle_alpha   90.00
_cell.angle_beta   90.00
_cell.angle_gamma   90.00
#
_symmetry.space_group_name_H-M   'P 1'
#
loop_
_entity.id
_entity.type
_entity.pdbx_description
1 polymer ?
#
loop_
_entity_poly.entity_id
_entity_poly.type
_entity_poly.pdbx_seq_one_letter_code
_entity_poly.pdbx_strand_id
1 'polypeptide(L)'
;MLNKELEQTLNDAFVFAREHRHEFMTVEHLLLALLDNSAAREALHACGADIEAIKSELISFVKDTTPLILDEQMNERETQPTLGFQRVLQRAVFHVQSSGKEEVTGANVLVAIFSEQESQAVFILKKSDVTRLDIVNFISHGVSKAEDDAPLNPETGEEGEGGEESGSALSKYATDLNRHAKEGKVDPLIGRDKEVERTIQILCRRRKNNPLLVGEAGVGKTAIAEGLAYRIVNEDVPEVISNSTVYSLDLGGLLAGTKYRGDFEKRLKAILKELSKDEDAILFIDEIHTIIGAGAASGGVMDASNLLKPKLSSGELRCIGSTTYQEYQGIFEKDRALARRFQKVDVTEPSVSDTTKILLGLKSRYEDHHNVRYTQKAIQAAAELSAKYINERHLPDKAIDVMDEAGASQRLLPQSKRKKTIGVGDIEQIIAKMARIPEKSVSASDKEVLKNLGRNLKMMVFGQDKAIETLNDAILLSRSGLGAEEKPIGSFLFAGPTGVGKTEVTQQLAKIMGVELVRFDMSEYMERHAVSRLIGAPPGYVGFEQGGLLTDAVIKNPYSVVLLDEIEKAHSDIYNILLQVMDHGTLTDNNGRKVDFRNVVLVMTTNAGVQETVRKSIGFKQQDHSHDALSEINKVFTPEFRNRLDGIIWFNHLDAEVILQVVDKFIIELQAQLDVKGVSLEVTPAARAYLAEKGYDKSMGARPMSRLIKEEIKKELANELLFGELTKGGDVKVDLNDDKLEFEYSGVDAVKEETESS
;
A
#
# COMPACT_ATOMS: atom_id res chain seq x y z
N MET A 1 -12.46 13.32 -16.19
CA MET A 1 -12.55 14.73 -16.62
C MET A 1 -13.94 15.27 -16.30
N LEU A 2 -14.15 16.58 -16.21
CA LEU A 2 -15.51 17.13 -16.10
C LEU A 2 -16.22 16.95 -17.45
N ASN A 3 -17.51 16.62 -17.47
CA ASN A 3 -18.23 16.60 -18.73
C ASN A 3 -18.47 18.04 -19.23
N LYS A 4 -18.58 18.23 -20.54
CA LYS A 4 -18.71 19.57 -21.15
C LYS A 4 -19.90 20.37 -20.62
N GLU A 5 -20.98 19.69 -20.30
CA GLU A 5 -22.19 20.31 -19.75
C GLU A 5 -21.96 20.86 -18.33
N LEU A 6 -21.24 20.12 -17.47
CA LEU A 6 -20.87 20.59 -16.15
C LEU A 6 -19.88 21.74 -16.21
N GLU A 7 -18.91 21.72 -17.14
CA GLU A 7 -18.00 22.86 -17.35
C GLU A 7 -18.78 24.13 -17.72
N GLN A 8 -19.81 24.01 -18.56
CA GLN A 8 -20.71 25.11 -18.88
C GLN A 8 -21.49 25.58 -17.64
N THR A 9 -22.09 24.66 -16.87
CA THR A 9 -22.80 25.00 -15.63
C THR A 9 -21.92 25.73 -14.61
N LEU A 10 -20.64 25.35 -14.49
CA LEU A 10 -19.70 26.03 -13.60
C LEU A 10 -19.40 27.45 -14.09
N ASN A 11 -19.18 27.62 -15.39
CA ASN A 11 -18.99 28.94 -15.99
C ASN A 11 -20.22 29.84 -15.78
N ASP A 12 -21.43 29.30 -15.96
CA ASP A 12 -22.68 30.03 -15.75
C ASP A 12 -22.83 30.48 -14.29
N ALA A 13 -22.41 29.66 -13.33
CA ALA A 13 -22.34 30.07 -11.93
C ALA A 13 -21.42 31.29 -11.76
N PHE A 14 -20.20 31.25 -12.33
CA PHE A 14 -19.24 32.36 -12.27
C PHE A 14 -19.74 33.63 -12.94
N VAL A 15 -20.43 33.51 -14.08
CA VAL A 15 -21.07 34.65 -14.74
C VAL A 15 -22.14 35.26 -13.83
N PHE A 16 -23.03 34.43 -13.26
CA PHE A 16 -24.09 34.89 -12.36
C PHE A 16 -23.53 35.67 -11.16
N ALA A 17 -22.51 35.13 -10.49
CA ALA A 17 -21.90 35.79 -9.34
C ALA A 17 -21.21 37.12 -9.72
N ARG A 18 -20.56 37.18 -10.90
CA ARG A 18 -19.92 38.40 -11.41
C ARG A 18 -20.95 39.47 -11.79
N GLU A 19 -22.04 39.11 -12.46
CA GLU A 19 -23.12 40.03 -12.84
C GLU A 19 -23.78 40.67 -11.61
N HIS A 20 -23.93 39.91 -10.54
CA HIS A 20 -24.51 40.39 -9.28
C HIS A 20 -23.46 41.00 -8.32
N ARG A 21 -22.21 41.15 -8.77
CA ARG A 21 -21.07 41.69 -8.01
C ARG A 21 -20.82 40.97 -6.68
N HIS A 22 -21.05 39.67 -6.62
CA HIS A 22 -20.77 38.86 -5.43
C HIS A 22 -19.26 38.65 -5.27
N GLU A 23 -18.73 38.91 -4.07
CA GLU A 23 -17.31 38.73 -3.75
C GLU A 23 -16.91 37.24 -3.75
N PHE A 24 -17.83 36.37 -3.31
CA PHE A 24 -17.58 34.94 -3.15
C PHE A 24 -18.53 34.05 -3.95
N MET A 25 -17.96 33.01 -4.56
CA MET A 25 -18.68 31.90 -5.17
C MET A 25 -18.88 30.78 -4.14
N THR A 26 -20.12 30.62 -3.67
CA THR A 26 -20.49 29.70 -2.59
C THR A 26 -21.13 28.40 -3.11
N VAL A 27 -21.41 27.44 -2.22
CA VAL A 27 -22.09 26.18 -2.57
C VAL A 27 -23.52 26.43 -3.04
N GLU A 28 -24.16 27.50 -2.55
CA GLU A 28 -25.50 27.93 -2.94
C GLU A 28 -25.54 28.42 -4.39
N HIS A 29 -24.51 29.15 -4.83
CA HIS A 29 -24.36 29.54 -6.24
C HIS A 29 -24.19 28.32 -7.15
N LEU A 30 -23.41 27.34 -6.69
CA LEU A 30 -23.23 26.08 -7.40
C LEU A 30 -24.54 25.30 -7.50
N LEU A 31 -25.30 25.19 -6.41
CA LEU A 31 -26.62 24.55 -6.44
C LEU A 31 -27.58 25.29 -7.36
N LEU A 32 -27.60 26.62 -7.32
CA LEU A 32 -28.45 27.45 -8.17
C LEU A 32 -28.19 27.19 -9.67
N ALA A 33 -26.91 27.13 -10.08
CA ALA A 33 -26.55 26.80 -11.45
C ALA A 33 -26.90 25.34 -11.82
N LEU A 34 -26.76 24.40 -10.88
CA LEU A 34 -27.13 23.00 -11.09
C LEU A 34 -28.63 22.78 -11.30
N LEU A 35 -29.51 23.69 -10.86
CA LEU A 35 -30.95 23.58 -11.14
C LEU A 35 -31.28 23.64 -12.64
N ASP A 36 -30.41 24.29 -13.42
CA ASP A 36 -30.55 24.44 -14.88
C ASP A 36 -29.74 23.37 -15.66
N ASN A 37 -28.91 22.56 -14.98
CA ASN A 37 -28.16 21.44 -15.58
C ASN A 37 -29.06 20.21 -15.81
N SER A 38 -29.04 19.60 -17.00
CA SER A 38 -30.00 18.54 -17.34
C SER A 38 -29.93 17.33 -16.42
N ALA A 39 -28.73 16.83 -16.13
CA ALA A 39 -28.52 15.65 -15.30
C ALA A 39 -28.87 15.89 -13.81
N ALA A 40 -28.57 17.09 -13.28
CA ALA A 40 -28.94 17.44 -11.91
C ALA A 40 -30.45 17.71 -11.78
N ARG A 41 -31.05 18.38 -12.77
CA ARG A 41 -32.49 18.65 -12.84
C ARG A 41 -33.31 17.38 -12.94
N GLU A 42 -32.90 16.42 -13.76
CA GLU A 42 -33.56 15.12 -13.88
C GLU A 42 -33.52 14.36 -12.56
N ALA A 43 -32.37 14.37 -11.87
CA ALA A 43 -32.23 13.76 -10.55
C ALA A 43 -33.12 14.42 -9.49
N LEU A 44 -33.22 15.75 -9.47
CA LEU A 44 -34.09 16.48 -8.55
C LEU A 44 -35.57 16.22 -8.83
N HIS A 45 -35.99 16.22 -10.10
CA HIS A 45 -37.35 15.88 -10.49
C HIS A 45 -37.71 14.44 -10.11
N ALA A 46 -36.81 13.48 -10.35
CA ALA A 46 -37.00 12.09 -9.95
C ALA A 46 -37.13 11.92 -8.44
N CYS A 47 -36.58 12.85 -7.63
CA CYS A 47 -36.73 12.86 -6.18
C CYS A 47 -38.00 13.58 -5.69
N GLY A 48 -38.85 14.10 -6.58
CA GLY A 48 -40.05 14.85 -6.22
C GLY A 48 -39.79 16.29 -5.77
N ALA A 49 -38.61 16.85 -6.08
CA ALA A 49 -38.24 18.20 -5.67
C ALA A 49 -39.01 19.28 -6.45
N ASP A 50 -39.51 20.29 -5.74
CA ASP A 50 -40.00 21.52 -6.37
C ASP A 50 -38.82 22.46 -6.66
N ILE A 51 -38.35 22.41 -7.91
CA ILE A 51 -37.18 23.16 -8.37
C ILE A 51 -37.42 24.67 -8.32
N GLU A 52 -38.65 25.14 -8.58
CA GLU A 52 -38.98 26.57 -8.55
C GLU A 52 -38.95 27.11 -7.12
N ALA A 53 -39.47 26.33 -6.16
CA ALA A 53 -39.37 26.67 -4.75
C ALA A 53 -37.91 26.77 -4.28
N ILE A 54 -37.08 25.76 -4.61
CA ILE A 54 -35.64 25.73 -4.28
C ILE A 54 -34.93 26.93 -4.90
N LYS A 55 -35.22 27.25 -6.17
CA LYS A 55 -34.62 28.38 -6.90
C LYS A 55 -34.94 29.71 -6.22
N SER A 56 -36.19 29.93 -5.83
CA SER A 56 -36.61 31.17 -5.16
C SER A 56 -35.95 31.37 -3.80
N GLU A 57 -35.83 30.32 -2.99
CA GLU A 57 -35.19 30.38 -1.67
C GLU A 57 -33.67 30.61 -1.79
N LEU A 58 -33.00 29.94 -2.74
CA LEU A 58 -31.58 30.13 -3.00
C LEU A 58 -31.27 31.56 -3.47
N ILE A 59 -32.06 32.11 -4.39
CA ILE A 59 -31.86 33.48 -4.89
C ILE A 59 -32.02 34.49 -3.75
N SER A 60 -33.04 34.34 -2.90
CA SER A 60 -33.21 35.22 -1.73
C SER A 60 -32.03 35.12 -0.79
N PHE A 61 -31.61 33.90 -0.45
CA PHE A 61 -30.50 33.68 0.48
C PHE A 61 -29.17 34.25 -0.04
N VAL A 62 -28.84 33.96 -1.30
CA VAL A 62 -27.61 34.45 -1.93
C VAL A 62 -27.59 35.98 -1.95
N LYS A 63 -28.71 36.62 -2.28
CA LYS A 63 -28.85 38.08 -2.30
C LYS A 63 -28.68 38.71 -0.91
N ASP A 64 -29.21 38.07 0.12
CA ASP A 64 -29.24 38.63 1.47
C ASP A 64 -27.93 38.41 2.25
N THR A 65 -27.15 37.39 1.90
CA THR A 65 -26.00 36.95 2.70
C THR A 65 -24.64 37.08 2.01
N THR A 66 -24.59 37.28 0.69
CA THR A 66 -23.32 37.35 -0.04
C THR A 66 -22.78 38.79 -0.07
N PRO A 67 -21.56 39.04 0.41
CA PRO A 67 -20.92 40.36 0.31
C PRO A 67 -20.80 40.82 -1.14
N LEU A 68 -21.08 42.10 -1.37
CA LEU A 68 -20.94 42.73 -2.68
C LEU A 68 -19.57 43.40 -2.82
N ILE A 69 -19.02 43.38 -4.03
CA ILE A 69 -17.86 44.17 -4.41
C ILE A 69 -18.33 45.63 -4.59
N LEU A 70 -18.05 46.47 -3.60
CA LEU A 70 -18.60 47.82 -3.48
C LEU A 70 -17.79 48.92 -4.20
N ASP A 71 -16.56 48.65 -4.67
CA ASP A 71 -15.66 49.67 -5.23
C ASP A 71 -15.42 49.53 -6.75
N GLU A 72 -15.73 50.59 -7.50
CA GLU A 72 -15.39 50.73 -8.93
C GLU A 72 -13.95 51.23 -9.16
N GLN A 73 -13.19 51.55 -8.09
CA GLN A 73 -11.86 52.16 -8.20
C GLN A 73 -10.68 51.19 -7.98
N MET A 74 -10.94 49.91 -7.70
CA MET A 74 -9.91 48.86 -7.65
C MET A 74 -10.19 47.79 -8.71
N ASN A 75 -9.59 47.94 -9.88
CA ASN A 75 -9.76 47.09 -11.07
C ASN A 75 -9.24 45.63 -10.94
N GLU A 76 -9.11 45.06 -9.74
CA GLU A 76 -8.46 43.75 -9.56
C GLU A 76 -9.16 42.77 -8.59
N ARG A 77 -10.30 43.10 -7.98
CA ARG A 77 -11.03 42.12 -7.15
C ARG A 77 -11.96 41.27 -8.02
N GLU A 78 -11.50 40.08 -8.39
CA GLU A 78 -12.33 39.06 -9.03
C GLU A 78 -13.12 38.23 -8.00
N THR A 79 -14.32 37.77 -8.36
CA THR A 79 -15.10 36.81 -7.56
C THR A 79 -14.29 35.54 -7.28
N GLN A 80 -14.17 35.16 -6.00
CA GLN A 80 -13.36 34.02 -5.57
C GLN A 80 -14.19 32.82 -5.11
N PRO A 81 -13.83 31.58 -5.46
CA PRO A 81 -14.46 30.39 -4.91
C PRO A 81 -14.17 30.21 -3.42
N THR A 82 -15.21 29.89 -2.66
CA THR A 82 -15.08 29.49 -1.26
C THR A 82 -14.43 28.11 -1.13
N LEU A 83 -13.85 27.82 0.05
CA LEU A 83 -13.32 26.48 0.35
C LEU A 83 -14.41 25.39 0.27
N GLY A 84 -15.66 25.70 0.68
CA GLY A 84 -16.79 24.79 0.56
C GLY A 84 -17.08 24.41 -0.90
N PHE A 85 -17.09 25.41 -1.80
CA PHE A 85 -17.24 25.19 -3.24
C PHE A 85 -16.12 24.28 -3.80
N GLN A 86 -14.86 24.56 -3.47
CA GLN A 86 -13.72 23.75 -3.93
C GLN A 86 -13.79 22.30 -3.42
N ARG A 87 -14.14 22.09 -2.14
CA ARG A 87 -14.29 20.75 -1.55
C ARG A 87 -15.38 19.93 -2.25
N VAL A 88 -16.51 20.55 -2.60
CA VAL A 88 -17.60 19.88 -3.31
C VAL A 88 -17.13 19.36 -4.67
N LEU A 89 -16.44 20.19 -5.46
CA LEU A 89 -15.92 19.77 -6.76
C LEU A 89 -14.85 18.68 -6.66
N GLN A 90 -13.91 18.84 -5.73
CA GLN A 90 -12.88 17.81 -5.50
C GLN A 90 -13.51 16.47 -5.09
N ARG A 91 -14.49 16.48 -4.18
CA ARG A 91 -15.22 15.26 -3.76
C ARG A 91 -15.98 14.62 -4.91
N ALA A 92 -16.62 15.40 -5.78
CA ALA A 92 -17.30 14.88 -6.96
C ALA A 92 -16.30 14.17 -7.91
N VAL A 93 -15.11 14.75 -8.12
CA VAL A 93 -14.04 14.14 -8.92
C VAL A 93 -13.53 12.84 -8.28
N PHE A 94 -13.24 12.85 -6.98
CA PHE A 94 -12.79 11.66 -6.25
C PHE A 94 -13.83 10.53 -6.27
N HIS A 95 -15.11 10.86 -6.10
CA HIS A 95 -16.21 9.88 -6.16
C HIS A 95 -16.26 9.17 -7.53
N VAL A 96 -16.12 9.93 -8.61
CA VAL A 96 -16.13 9.40 -9.99
C VAL A 96 -14.88 8.54 -10.26
N GLN A 97 -13.70 8.97 -9.80
CA GLN A 97 -12.47 8.18 -9.89
C GLN A 97 -12.56 6.87 -9.10
N SER A 98 -13.15 6.90 -7.90
CA SER A 98 -13.33 5.70 -7.06
C SER A 98 -14.37 4.72 -7.62
N SER A 99 -15.28 5.18 -8.47
CA SER A 99 -16.32 4.36 -9.11
C SER A 99 -15.97 3.91 -10.53
N GLY A 100 -14.73 4.17 -10.98
CA GLY A 100 -14.22 3.73 -12.28
C GLY A 100 -14.85 4.43 -13.50
N LYS A 101 -15.59 5.53 -13.30
CA LYS A 101 -16.20 6.31 -14.38
C LYS A 101 -15.23 7.39 -14.87
N GLU A 102 -15.23 7.68 -16.17
CA GLU A 102 -14.28 8.63 -16.78
C GLU A 102 -14.72 10.11 -16.67
N GLU A 103 -16.03 10.36 -16.54
CA GLU A 103 -16.62 11.70 -16.59
C GLU A 103 -17.43 12.09 -15.34
N VAL A 104 -17.24 13.31 -14.85
CA VAL A 104 -18.02 13.91 -13.76
C VAL A 104 -19.20 14.69 -14.34
N THR A 105 -20.42 14.32 -13.93
CA THR A 105 -21.67 14.98 -14.36
C THR A 105 -22.25 15.88 -13.25
N GLY A 106 -23.22 16.74 -13.60
CA GLY A 106 -23.91 17.61 -12.63
C GLY A 106 -24.59 16.85 -11.48
N ALA A 107 -25.14 15.66 -11.74
CA ALA A 107 -25.72 14.81 -10.70
C ALA A 107 -24.67 14.35 -9.67
N ASN A 108 -23.42 14.09 -10.08
CA ASN A 108 -22.33 13.76 -9.16
C ASN A 108 -21.95 14.95 -8.26
N VAL A 109 -21.97 16.17 -8.80
CA VAL A 109 -21.74 17.38 -8.02
C VAL A 109 -22.87 17.61 -7.03
N LEU A 110 -24.12 17.38 -7.43
CA LEU A 110 -25.29 17.45 -6.56
C LEU A 110 -25.19 16.47 -5.37
N VAL A 111 -24.70 15.23 -5.58
CA VAL A 111 -24.40 14.30 -4.48
C VAL A 111 -23.29 14.81 -3.56
N ALA A 112 -22.27 15.46 -4.11
CA ALA A 112 -21.15 15.98 -3.35
C ALA A 112 -21.55 17.17 -2.45
N ILE A 113 -22.54 17.98 -2.85
CA ILE A 113 -23.09 19.09 -2.05
C ILE A 113 -23.57 18.61 -0.67
N PHE A 114 -24.21 17.43 -0.57
CA PHE A 114 -24.65 16.85 0.70
C PHE A 114 -23.52 16.55 1.69
N SER A 115 -22.26 16.59 1.26
CA SER A 115 -21.10 16.43 2.15
C SER A 115 -20.74 17.72 2.89
N GLU A 116 -21.30 18.86 2.48
CA GLU A 116 -21.21 20.15 3.18
C GLU A 116 -22.45 20.33 4.08
N GLN A 117 -22.51 19.58 5.18
CA GLN A 117 -23.68 19.51 6.06
C GLN A 117 -24.09 20.86 6.68
N GLU A 118 -23.15 21.78 6.81
CA GLU A 118 -23.34 23.13 7.36
C GLU A 118 -23.73 24.18 6.28
N SER A 119 -23.89 23.77 5.02
CA SER A 119 -24.30 24.68 3.94
C SER A 119 -25.81 24.90 3.88
N GLN A 120 -26.21 26.11 3.48
CA GLN A 120 -27.62 26.44 3.31
C GLN A 120 -28.21 25.67 2.11
N ALA A 121 -27.39 25.37 1.10
CA ALA A 121 -27.75 24.52 -0.02
C ALA A 121 -28.32 23.16 0.44
N VAL A 122 -27.67 22.50 1.40
CA VAL A 122 -28.13 21.21 1.95
C VAL A 122 -29.37 21.37 2.83
N PHE A 123 -29.48 22.47 3.57
CA PHE A 123 -30.67 22.77 4.36
C PHE A 123 -31.92 22.91 3.46
N ILE A 124 -31.83 23.66 2.36
CA ILE A 124 -32.94 23.86 1.42
C ILE A 124 -33.30 22.54 0.72
N LEU A 125 -32.32 21.75 0.28
CA LEU A 125 -32.58 20.43 -0.30
C LEU A 125 -33.32 19.49 0.66
N LYS A 126 -32.92 19.46 1.94
CA LYS A 126 -33.62 18.67 2.98
C LYS A 126 -35.03 19.18 3.25
N LYS A 127 -35.24 20.50 3.22
CA LYS A 127 -36.57 21.12 3.38
C LYS A 127 -37.52 20.71 2.25
N SER A 128 -36.99 20.48 1.05
CA SER A 128 -37.72 19.97 -0.12
C SER A 128 -37.81 18.43 -0.18
N ASP A 129 -37.59 17.73 0.94
CA ASP A 129 -37.58 16.26 1.05
C ASP A 129 -36.60 15.54 0.09
N VAL A 130 -35.55 16.24 -0.35
CA VAL A 130 -34.49 15.67 -1.17
C VAL A 130 -33.38 15.19 -0.25
N THR A 131 -33.15 13.88 -0.21
CA THR A 131 -32.02 13.31 0.51
C THR A 131 -30.88 12.93 -0.43
N ARG A 132 -29.67 12.87 0.11
CA ARG A 132 -28.49 12.37 -0.62
C ARG A 132 -28.74 10.98 -1.20
N LEU A 133 -29.44 10.12 -0.43
CA LEU A 133 -29.71 8.75 -0.84
C LEU A 133 -30.63 8.70 -2.05
N ASP A 134 -31.61 9.59 -2.15
CA ASP A 134 -32.57 9.62 -3.27
C ASP A 134 -31.85 9.90 -4.59
N ILE A 135 -30.97 10.90 -4.61
CA ILE A 135 -30.18 11.27 -5.79
C ILE A 135 -29.17 10.17 -6.15
N VAL A 136 -28.54 9.53 -5.16
CA VAL A 136 -27.62 8.41 -5.41
C VAL A 136 -28.36 7.19 -5.98
N ASN A 137 -29.58 6.89 -5.52
CA ASN A 137 -30.40 5.82 -6.09
C ASN A 137 -30.78 6.13 -7.54
N PHE A 138 -31.15 7.37 -7.84
CA PHE A 138 -31.44 7.79 -9.20
C PHE A 138 -30.24 7.63 -10.14
N ILE A 139 -29.06 8.13 -9.74
CA ILE A 139 -27.82 8.00 -10.54
C ILE A 139 -27.41 6.54 -10.77
N SER A 140 -27.72 5.66 -9.80
CA SER A 140 -27.30 4.25 -9.85
C SER A 140 -28.30 3.33 -10.55
N HIS A 141 -29.60 3.65 -10.50
CA HIS A 141 -30.68 2.73 -10.90
C HIS A 141 -31.82 3.37 -11.69
N GLY A 142 -31.85 4.69 -11.91
CA GLY A 142 -32.89 5.38 -12.68
C GLY A 142 -34.29 5.40 -12.04
N VAL A 143 -34.42 5.02 -10.77
CA VAL A 143 -35.72 4.89 -10.08
C VAL A 143 -36.23 6.25 -9.62
N SER A 144 -37.49 6.58 -9.94
CA SER A 144 -38.16 7.81 -9.51
C SER A 144 -39.02 7.59 -8.26
N LYS A 145 -39.06 8.56 -7.34
CA LYS A 145 -39.90 8.57 -6.12
C LYS A 145 -41.40 8.62 -6.44
N ALA A 146 -41.78 8.97 -7.67
CA ALA A 146 -43.18 9.19 -8.06
C ALA A 146 -43.99 7.90 -8.27
N GLU A 147 -43.37 6.72 -8.24
CA GLU A 147 -44.05 5.43 -8.45
C GLU A 147 -44.54 4.75 -7.16
N ASP A 148 -44.25 5.29 -5.98
CA ASP A 148 -44.54 4.65 -4.68
C ASP A 148 -45.97 4.91 -4.12
N ASP A 149 -46.82 5.68 -4.81
CA ASP A 149 -48.08 6.19 -4.22
C ASP A 149 -49.38 5.94 -5.03
N ALA A 150 -49.58 4.72 -5.56
CA ALA A 150 -50.91 4.26 -6.00
C ALA A 150 -51.17 2.78 -5.66
N PRO A 151 -52.36 2.43 -5.12
CA PRO A 151 -52.68 1.06 -4.76
C PRO A 151 -53.02 0.21 -6.00
N LEU A 152 -52.48 -1.01 -6.00
CA LEU A 152 -52.73 -2.07 -6.98
C LEU A 152 -54.24 -2.33 -7.20
N ASN A 153 -54.69 -2.18 -8.44
CA ASN A 153 -55.83 -2.93 -8.97
C ASN A 153 -55.49 -3.47 -10.38
N PRO A 154 -55.85 -4.73 -10.68
CA PRO A 154 -55.50 -5.40 -11.94
C PRO A 154 -56.57 -5.21 -13.02
N GLU A 155 -56.17 -5.46 -14.28
CA GLU A 155 -56.96 -5.51 -15.54
C GLU A 155 -57.21 -4.13 -16.21
N THR A 156 -56.98 -3.88 -17.51
CA THR A 156 -57.06 -4.68 -18.76
C THR A 156 -56.42 -3.92 -19.95
N GLY A 157 -55.97 -4.66 -20.98
CA GLY A 157 -55.90 -4.25 -22.41
C GLY A 157 -54.54 -3.73 -22.91
N GLU A 158 -53.70 -4.54 -23.57
CA GLU A 158 -53.57 -4.69 -25.05
C GLU A 158 -52.83 -3.49 -25.69
N GLU A 159 -51.78 -3.55 -26.52
CA GLU A 159 -51.01 -4.55 -27.28
C GLU A 159 -49.71 -3.84 -27.71
N GLY A 160 -48.57 -4.55 -27.83
CA GLY A 160 -47.33 -3.97 -28.34
C GLY A 160 -46.07 -4.81 -28.08
N GLU A 161 -46.03 -6.02 -28.66
CA GLU A 161 -44.87 -6.82 -29.08
C GLU A 161 -43.54 -6.82 -28.27
N GLY A 162 -43.30 -7.93 -27.57
CA GLY A 162 -42.14 -8.80 -27.88
C GLY A 162 -40.85 -8.66 -27.07
N GLY A 163 -40.75 -9.38 -25.94
CA GLY A 163 -39.47 -9.74 -25.31
C GLY A 163 -39.61 -10.34 -23.91
N GLU A 164 -39.70 -11.67 -23.82
CA GLU A 164 -39.63 -12.41 -22.56
C GLU A 164 -38.26 -12.25 -21.88
N GLU A 165 -38.22 -11.83 -20.61
CA GLU A 165 -37.20 -12.28 -19.66
C GLU A 165 -37.63 -12.04 -18.20
N SER A 166 -38.54 -12.88 -17.70
CA SER A 166 -38.77 -13.03 -16.25
C SER A 166 -37.69 -13.95 -15.65
N GLY A 167 -36.45 -13.47 -15.57
CA GLY A 167 -35.35 -14.24 -14.98
C GLY A 167 -35.63 -14.67 -13.53
N SER A 168 -35.48 -15.97 -13.24
CA SER A 168 -35.65 -16.55 -11.90
C SER A 168 -34.66 -15.94 -10.89
N ALA A 169 -34.97 -15.95 -9.59
CA ALA A 169 -34.08 -15.39 -8.57
C ALA A 169 -32.72 -16.09 -8.56
N LEU A 170 -32.69 -17.39 -8.83
CA LEU A 170 -31.46 -18.16 -8.99
C LEU A 170 -30.62 -17.66 -10.17
N SER A 171 -31.23 -17.40 -11.33
CA SER A 171 -30.49 -16.91 -12.52
C SER A 171 -29.87 -15.52 -12.34
N LYS A 172 -30.41 -14.70 -11.43
CA LYS A 172 -29.91 -13.33 -11.16
C LYS A 172 -28.75 -13.28 -10.16
N TYR A 173 -28.71 -14.22 -9.21
CA TYR A 173 -27.79 -14.15 -8.07
C TYR A 173 -26.92 -15.41 -7.91
N ALA A 174 -27.04 -16.36 -8.82
CA ALA A 174 -26.19 -17.54 -8.87
C ALA A 174 -25.77 -17.84 -10.31
N THR A 175 -24.55 -18.34 -10.44
CA THR A 175 -23.95 -18.74 -11.72
C THR A 175 -23.95 -20.26 -11.81
N ASP A 176 -24.42 -20.80 -12.94
CA ASP A 176 -24.37 -22.24 -13.24
C ASP A 176 -22.96 -22.62 -13.72
N LEU A 177 -22.20 -23.31 -12.87
CA LEU A 177 -20.85 -23.75 -13.18
C LEU A 177 -20.82 -24.89 -14.20
N ASN A 178 -21.86 -25.73 -14.26
CA ASN A 178 -21.95 -26.81 -15.24
C ASN A 178 -22.12 -26.22 -16.65
N ARG A 179 -22.91 -25.15 -16.79
CA ARG A 179 -23.02 -24.40 -18.04
C ARG A 179 -21.68 -23.79 -18.45
N HIS A 180 -20.96 -23.15 -17.52
CA HIS A 180 -19.62 -22.63 -17.80
C HIS A 180 -18.64 -23.72 -18.24
N ALA A 181 -18.71 -24.91 -17.64
CA ALA A 181 -17.90 -26.05 -18.05
C ALA A 181 -18.24 -26.53 -19.47
N LYS A 182 -19.53 -26.61 -19.84
CA LYS A 182 -19.99 -26.95 -21.20
C LYS A 182 -19.55 -25.93 -22.25
N GLU A 183 -19.54 -24.65 -21.89
CA GLU A 183 -19.06 -23.56 -22.76
C GLU A 183 -17.52 -23.49 -22.87
N GLY A 184 -16.79 -24.38 -22.17
CA GLY A 184 -15.33 -24.42 -22.19
C GLY A 184 -14.67 -23.25 -21.45
N LYS A 185 -15.41 -22.53 -20.60
CA LYS A 185 -14.91 -21.38 -19.83
C LYS A 185 -14.16 -21.80 -18.56
N VAL A 186 -14.43 -22.99 -18.02
CA VAL A 186 -13.73 -23.53 -16.85
C VAL A 186 -12.31 -23.95 -17.19
N ASP A 187 -11.34 -23.55 -16.37
CA ASP A 187 -9.94 -23.97 -16.51
C ASP A 187 -9.74 -25.46 -16.16
N PRO A 188 -8.81 -26.16 -16.82
CA PRO A 188 -8.52 -27.55 -16.46
C PRO A 188 -7.94 -27.61 -15.05
N LEU A 189 -8.60 -28.38 -14.18
CA LEU A 189 -8.13 -28.60 -12.83
C LEU A 189 -6.96 -29.59 -12.83
N ILE A 190 -5.78 -29.14 -12.39
CA ILE A 190 -4.54 -29.93 -12.43
C ILE A 190 -4.06 -30.21 -11.01
N GLY A 191 -3.81 -31.49 -10.70
CA GLY A 191 -3.17 -31.91 -9.45
C GLY A 191 -4.05 -31.85 -8.19
N ARG A 192 -5.37 -31.71 -8.34
CA ARG A 192 -6.35 -31.61 -7.24
C ARG A 192 -7.39 -32.73 -7.22
N ASP A 193 -7.04 -33.87 -7.83
CA ASP A 193 -7.96 -35.00 -8.00
C ASP A 193 -8.44 -35.57 -6.67
N LYS A 194 -7.56 -35.61 -5.65
CA LYS A 194 -7.88 -36.14 -4.32
C LYS A 194 -8.90 -35.28 -3.59
N GLU A 195 -8.77 -33.95 -3.69
CA GLU A 195 -9.68 -32.99 -3.07
C GLU A 195 -11.06 -33.03 -3.74
N VAL A 196 -11.12 -33.15 -5.08
CA VAL A 196 -12.38 -33.33 -5.82
C VAL A 196 -13.03 -34.67 -5.48
N GLU A 197 -12.27 -35.76 -5.49
CA GLU A 197 -12.76 -37.10 -5.13
C GLU A 197 -13.31 -37.12 -3.69
N ARG A 198 -12.61 -36.46 -2.76
CA ARG A 198 -13.07 -36.31 -1.39
C ARG A 198 -14.36 -35.50 -1.30
N THR A 199 -14.50 -34.45 -2.10
CA THR A 199 -15.71 -33.62 -2.18
C THR A 199 -16.89 -34.45 -2.70
N ILE A 200 -16.70 -35.20 -3.78
CA ILE A 200 -17.68 -36.16 -4.33
C ILE A 200 -18.08 -37.19 -3.27
N GLN A 201 -17.10 -37.80 -2.59
CA GLN A 201 -17.34 -38.79 -1.55
C GLN A 201 -18.23 -38.23 -0.43
N ILE A 202 -18.03 -36.96 -0.05
CA ILE A 202 -18.84 -36.29 0.98
C ILE A 202 -20.26 -36.04 0.46
N LEU A 203 -20.41 -35.52 -0.76
CA LEU A 203 -21.72 -35.22 -1.36
C LEU A 203 -22.61 -36.47 -1.48
N CYS A 204 -22.02 -37.64 -1.75
CA CYS A 204 -22.75 -38.92 -1.81
C CYS A 204 -23.17 -39.48 -0.44
N ARG A 205 -22.82 -38.84 0.69
CA ARG A 205 -23.20 -39.34 2.02
C ARG A 205 -24.67 -39.05 2.31
N ARG A 206 -25.30 -39.88 3.15
CA ARG A 206 -26.67 -39.63 3.65
C ARG A 206 -26.74 -38.57 4.77
N ARG A 207 -25.65 -38.40 5.53
CA ARG A 207 -25.55 -37.42 6.63
C ARG A 207 -24.16 -36.79 6.57
N LYS A 208 -24.06 -35.51 6.95
CA LYS A 208 -22.84 -34.70 6.81
C LYS A 208 -22.33 -34.70 5.37
N ASN A 209 -23.25 -34.39 4.46
CA ASN A 209 -23.05 -34.42 3.02
C ASN A 209 -22.69 -33.05 2.43
N ASN A 210 -22.30 -32.10 3.28
CA ASN A 210 -21.88 -30.77 2.87
C ASN A 210 -20.36 -30.68 3.04
N PRO A 211 -19.57 -30.67 1.97
CA PRO A 211 -18.12 -30.46 2.09
C PRO A 211 -17.80 -29.00 2.42
N LEU A 212 -16.79 -28.80 3.27
CA LEU A 212 -16.22 -27.49 3.58
C LEU A 212 -14.74 -27.50 3.19
N LEU A 213 -14.41 -26.77 2.12
CA LEU A 213 -13.05 -26.58 1.65
C LEU A 213 -12.35 -25.57 2.58
N VAL A 214 -11.37 -26.04 3.34
CA VAL A 214 -10.61 -25.21 4.29
C VAL A 214 -9.17 -25.12 3.82
N GLY A 215 -8.71 -23.92 3.51
CA GLY A 215 -7.35 -23.65 3.03
C GLY A 215 -7.07 -22.15 2.94
N GLU A 216 -5.81 -21.75 2.86
CA GLU A 216 -5.44 -20.33 2.73
C GLU A 216 -6.04 -19.65 1.49
N ALA A 217 -6.08 -18.32 1.46
CA ALA A 217 -6.52 -17.59 0.27
C ALA A 217 -5.56 -17.84 -0.91
N GLY A 218 -6.09 -17.96 -2.13
CA GLY A 218 -5.29 -18.18 -3.35
C GLY A 218 -4.88 -19.63 -3.66
N VAL A 219 -5.16 -20.61 -2.78
CA VAL A 219 -4.75 -22.02 -3.04
C VAL A 219 -5.60 -22.76 -4.10
N GLY A 220 -6.65 -22.12 -4.62
CA GLY A 220 -7.55 -22.69 -5.65
C GLY A 220 -8.80 -23.40 -5.11
N LYS A 221 -9.41 -22.91 -4.03
CA LYS A 221 -10.66 -23.48 -3.46
C LYS A 221 -11.82 -23.44 -4.46
N THR A 222 -12.02 -22.31 -5.14
CA THR A 222 -13.04 -22.10 -6.17
C THR A 222 -12.82 -23.03 -7.37
N ALA A 223 -11.56 -23.22 -7.78
CA ALA A 223 -11.21 -24.15 -8.86
C ALA A 223 -11.60 -25.62 -8.56
N ILE A 224 -11.66 -26.03 -7.30
CA ILE A 224 -12.15 -27.37 -6.92
C ILE A 224 -13.65 -27.50 -7.20
N ALA A 225 -14.45 -26.45 -6.95
CA ALA A 225 -15.88 -26.44 -7.25
C ALA A 225 -16.14 -26.43 -8.76
N GLU A 226 -15.36 -25.66 -9.52
CA GLU A 226 -15.43 -25.67 -10.99
C GLU A 226 -14.99 -27.01 -11.57
N GLY A 227 -13.94 -27.62 -11.02
CA GLY A 227 -13.49 -28.96 -11.41
C GLY A 227 -14.50 -30.06 -11.11
N LEU A 228 -15.28 -29.93 -10.03
CA LEU A 228 -16.43 -30.80 -9.79
C LEU A 228 -17.48 -30.65 -10.90
N ALA A 229 -17.86 -29.41 -11.25
CA ALA A 229 -18.82 -29.16 -12.33
C ALA A 229 -18.32 -29.72 -13.67
N TYR A 230 -17.03 -29.58 -13.97
CA TYR A 230 -16.39 -30.16 -15.15
C TYR A 230 -16.48 -31.69 -15.17
N ARG A 231 -16.23 -32.37 -14.03
CA ARG A 231 -16.37 -33.83 -13.95
C ARG A 231 -17.81 -34.30 -14.10
N ILE A 232 -18.78 -33.56 -13.55
CA ILE A 232 -20.21 -33.88 -13.72
C ILE A 232 -20.58 -33.80 -15.21
N VAL A 233 -20.16 -32.75 -15.92
CA VAL A 233 -20.44 -32.58 -17.36
C VAL A 233 -19.81 -33.67 -18.22
N ASN A 234 -18.64 -34.19 -17.84
CA ASN A 234 -17.96 -35.27 -18.55
C ASN A 234 -18.35 -36.68 -18.07
N GLU A 235 -19.38 -36.80 -17.22
CA GLU A 235 -19.85 -38.07 -16.65
C GLU A 235 -18.76 -38.84 -15.85
N ASP A 236 -17.74 -38.14 -15.34
CA ASP A 236 -16.66 -38.68 -14.50
C ASP A 236 -17.00 -38.57 -13.01
N VAL A 237 -18.24 -38.92 -12.66
CA VAL A 237 -18.78 -38.90 -11.30
C VAL A 237 -19.73 -40.08 -11.06
N PRO A 238 -19.95 -40.52 -9.81
CA PRO A 238 -20.93 -41.57 -9.53
C PRO A 238 -22.35 -41.18 -9.96
N GLU A 239 -23.16 -42.18 -10.35
CA GLU A 239 -24.56 -41.99 -10.81
C GLU A 239 -25.43 -41.15 -9.86
N VAL A 240 -25.12 -41.17 -8.55
CA VAL A 240 -25.85 -40.41 -7.52
C VAL A 240 -25.77 -38.89 -7.73
N ILE A 241 -24.72 -38.40 -8.39
CA ILE A 241 -24.50 -36.97 -8.63
C ILE A 241 -24.30 -36.63 -10.11
N SER A 242 -24.54 -37.57 -11.02
CA SER A 242 -24.34 -37.37 -12.47
C SER A 242 -25.29 -36.32 -13.05
N ASN A 243 -26.48 -36.17 -12.47
CA ASN A 243 -27.47 -35.18 -12.90
C ASN A 243 -27.40 -33.88 -12.08
N SER A 244 -26.42 -33.76 -11.16
CA SER A 244 -26.36 -32.62 -10.25
C SER A 244 -25.88 -31.33 -10.92
N THR A 245 -26.50 -30.21 -10.57
CA THR A 245 -26.10 -28.88 -11.09
C THR A 245 -25.46 -28.06 -9.99
N VAL A 246 -24.25 -27.53 -10.24
CA VAL A 246 -23.50 -26.73 -9.26
C VAL A 246 -23.75 -25.24 -9.52
N TYR A 247 -24.36 -24.58 -8.54
CA TYR A 247 -24.66 -23.14 -8.56
C TYR A 247 -23.71 -22.39 -7.64
N SER A 248 -22.90 -21.47 -8.19
CA SER A 248 -22.05 -20.57 -7.41
C SER A 248 -22.85 -19.33 -7.00
N LEU A 249 -22.95 -19.07 -5.70
CA LEU A 249 -23.65 -17.91 -5.16
C LEU A 249 -22.81 -16.63 -5.34
N ASP A 250 -23.40 -15.60 -5.95
CA ASP A 250 -22.79 -14.27 -6.00
C ASP A 250 -23.19 -13.44 -4.77
N LEU A 251 -22.31 -13.42 -3.76
CA LEU A 251 -22.51 -12.59 -2.57
C LEU A 251 -22.48 -11.09 -2.89
N GLY A 252 -21.70 -10.67 -3.89
CA GLY A 252 -21.61 -9.28 -4.32
C GLY A 252 -22.93 -8.79 -4.91
N GLY A 253 -23.50 -9.55 -5.85
CA GLY A 253 -24.82 -9.28 -6.42
C GLY A 253 -25.95 -9.33 -5.40
N LEU A 254 -25.85 -10.22 -4.40
CA LEU A 254 -26.83 -10.28 -3.30
C LEU A 254 -26.82 -9.03 -2.42
N LEU A 255 -25.63 -8.47 -2.14
CA LEU A 255 -25.45 -7.26 -1.34
C LEU A 255 -25.74 -5.99 -2.16
N ALA A 256 -25.44 -6.01 -3.46
CA ALA A 256 -25.64 -4.88 -4.37
C ALA A 256 -27.11 -4.42 -4.36
N GLY A 257 -27.33 -3.15 -4.05
CA GLY A 257 -28.66 -2.57 -3.98
C GLY A 257 -29.52 -3.04 -2.79
N THR A 258 -28.92 -3.65 -1.76
CA THR A 258 -29.62 -3.86 -0.47
C THR A 258 -29.37 -2.68 0.46
N LYS A 259 -30.44 -2.02 0.92
CA LYS A 259 -30.35 -0.92 1.90
C LYS A 259 -30.46 -1.43 3.33
N TYR A 260 -31.23 -2.50 3.52
CA TYR A 260 -31.49 -3.10 4.82
C TYR A 260 -31.09 -4.57 4.82
N ARG A 261 -30.64 -5.06 5.98
CA ARG A 261 -30.34 -6.49 6.22
C ARG A 261 -31.50 -7.42 5.83
N GLY A 262 -32.74 -6.98 6.02
CA GLY A 262 -33.93 -7.75 5.65
C GLY A 262 -34.06 -8.01 4.14
N ASP A 263 -33.54 -7.13 3.29
CA ASP A 263 -33.59 -7.29 1.83
C ASP A 263 -32.68 -8.43 1.39
N PHE A 264 -31.47 -8.48 1.95
CA PHE A 264 -30.53 -9.59 1.75
C PHE A 264 -31.14 -10.93 2.20
N GLU A 265 -31.71 -10.98 3.42
CA GLU A 265 -32.35 -12.20 3.93
C GLU A 265 -33.53 -12.63 3.03
N LYS A 266 -34.31 -11.67 2.49
CA LYS A 266 -35.42 -11.95 1.57
C LYS A 266 -34.91 -12.53 0.25
N ARG A 267 -33.85 -11.98 -0.34
CA ARG A 267 -33.21 -12.48 -1.57
C ARG A 267 -32.63 -13.87 -1.37
N LEU A 268 -31.86 -14.07 -0.31
CA LEU A 268 -31.28 -15.38 0.01
C LEU A 268 -32.37 -16.42 0.26
N LYS A 269 -33.45 -16.06 0.98
CA LYS A 269 -34.59 -16.95 1.20
C LYS A 269 -35.30 -17.33 -0.10
N ALA A 270 -35.38 -16.42 -1.08
CA ALA A 270 -35.93 -16.72 -2.40
C ALA A 270 -35.08 -17.76 -3.14
N ILE A 271 -33.76 -17.58 -3.17
CA ILE A 271 -32.79 -18.51 -3.77
C ILE A 271 -32.89 -19.89 -3.10
N LEU A 272 -32.85 -19.94 -1.76
CA LEU A 272 -32.93 -21.20 -1.02
C LEU A 272 -34.26 -21.92 -1.27
N LYS A 273 -35.38 -21.19 -1.45
CA LYS A 273 -36.68 -21.78 -1.77
C LYS A 273 -36.71 -22.37 -3.18
N GLU A 274 -36.04 -21.75 -4.13
CA GLU A 274 -35.91 -22.25 -5.50
C GLU A 274 -35.04 -23.51 -5.54
N LEU A 275 -33.86 -23.47 -4.89
CA LEU A 275 -32.95 -24.61 -4.77
C LEU A 275 -33.56 -25.79 -4.03
N SER A 276 -34.40 -25.55 -3.02
CA SER A 276 -35.06 -26.64 -2.27
C SER A 276 -36.08 -27.43 -3.11
N LYS A 277 -36.46 -26.96 -4.31
CA LYS A 277 -37.36 -27.68 -5.23
C LYS A 277 -36.60 -28.65 -6.13
N ASP A 278 -35.29 -28.47 -6.27
CA ASP A 278 -34.43 -29.29 -7.11
C ASP A 278 -33.55 -30.17 -6.21
N GLU A 279 -33.80 -31.47 -6.21
CA GLU A 279 -33.06 -32.42 -5.37
C GLU A 279 -31.60 -32.58 -5.82
N ASP A 280 -31.30 -32.23 -7.08
CA ASP A 280 -30.00 -32.38 -7.72
C ASP A 280 -29.16 -31.09 -7.68
N ALA A 281 -29.70 -30.01 -7.14
CA ALA A 281 -28.98 -28.75 -7.00
C ALA A 281 -27.93 -28.80 -5.87
N ILE A 282 -26.72 -28.32 -6.19
CA ILE A 282 -25.61 -28.15 -5.26
C ILE A 282 -25.25 -26.67 -5.20
N LEU A 283 -25.35 -26.06 -4.02
CA LEU A 283 -24.99 -24.66 -3.80
C LEU A 283 -23.52 -24.54 -3.40
N PHE A 284 -22.71 -23.85 -4.20
CA PHE A 284 -21.37 -23.43 -3.81
C PHE A 284 -21.41 -22.01 -3.21
N ILE A 285 -20.86 -21.86 -2.01
CA ILE A 285 -20.72 -20.58 -1.32
C ILE A 285 -19.24 -20.34 -1.07
N ASP A 286 -18.66 -19.41 -1.81
CA ASP A 286 -17.32 -18.92 -1.50
C ASP A 286 -17.35 -18.05 -0.24
N GLU A 287 -16.26 -18.09 0.53
CA GLU A 287 -16.13 -17.34 1.78
C GLU A 287 -17.36 -17.50 2.71
N ILE A 288 -17.79 -18.74 2.95
CA ILE A 288 -19.03 -19.05 3.69
C ILE A 288 -19.08 -18.44 5.11
N HIS A 289 -17.93 -18.09 5.69
CA HIS A 289 -17.86 -17.41 6.99
C HIS A 289 -18.50 -16.01 6.96
N THR A 290 -18.54 -15.33 5.80
CA THR A 290 -19.15 -13.99 5.61
C THR A 290 -20.65 -13.97 5.90
N ILE A 291 -21.32 -15.11 5.72
CA ILE A 291 -22.75 -15.28 5.99
C ILE A 291 -23.04 -15.93 7.35
N ILE A 292 -22.00 -16.34 8.08
CA ILE A 292 -22.06 -17.00 9.39
C ILE A 292 -21.51 -16.04 10.45
N GLY A 293 -22.29 -15.02 10.79
CA GLY A 293 -21.89 -14.00 11.78
C GLY A 293 -22.40 -14.27 13.18
N ALA A 294 -21.57 -14.84 14.05
CA ALA A 294 -21.85 -15.04 15.47
C ALA A 294 -21.74 -13.73 16.28
N GLY A 295 -22.78 -12.91 16.31
CA GLY A 295 -23.09 -12.00 17.43
C GLY A 295 -21.98 -11.08 17.98
N ALA A 296 -20.97 -10.71 17.19
CA ALA A 296 -19.93 -9.79 17.64
C ALA A 296 -20.46 -8.34 17.63
N ALA A 297 -20.27 -7.61 18.74
CA ALA A 297 -20.68 -6.23 18.93
C ALA A 297 -19.96 -5.22 17.98
N SER A 298 -19.04 -5.70 17.16
CA SER A 298 -18.30 -4.94 16.14
C SER A 298 -18.96 -5.07 14.77
N GLY A 299 -20.16 -4.49 14.62
CA GLY A 299 -20.71 -3.84 13.42
C GLY A 299 -20.72 -4.50 12.02
N GLY A 300 -20.25 -5.72 11.79
CA GLY A 300 -19.80 -6.11 10.43
C GLY A 300 -20.42 -7.32 9.72
N VAL A 301 -21.13 -8.24 10.37
CA VAL A 301 -21.49 -9.52 9.70
C VAL A 301 -22.98 -9.81 9.74
N MET A 302 -23.56 -10.00 8.55
CA MET A 302 -24.92 -10.48 8.35
C MET A 302 -25.03 -11.95 8.83
N ASP A 303 -25.97 -12.27 9.71
CA ASP A 303 -26.18 -13.64 10.18
C ASP A 303 -27.31 -14.32 9.39
N ALA A 304 -26.95 -15.01 8.32
CA ALA A 304 -27.85 -15.86 7.53
C ALA A 304 -27.81 -17.33 7.96
N SER A 305 -27.05 -17.67 9.01
CA SER A 305 -26.90 -19.05 9.50
C SER A 305 -28.26 -19.66 9.85
N ASN A 306 -29.21 -18.85 10.36
CA ASN A 306 -30.55 -19.28 10.75
C ASN A 306 -31.42 -19.72 9.56
N LEU A 307 -31.16 -19.21 8.34
CA LEU A 307 -31.87 -19.62 7.13
C LEU A 307 -31.32 -20.95 6.57
N LEU A 308 -30.01 -21.17 6.69
CA LEU A 308 -29.33 -22.36 6.17
C LEU A 308 -29.50 -23.59 7.09
N LYS A 309 -29.41 -23.41 8.41
CA LYS A 309 -29.50 -24.48 9.42
C LYS A 309 -30.67 -25.47 9.20
N PRO A 310 -31.94 -25.04 9.02
CA PRO A 310 -33.05 -25.96 8.83
C PRO A 310 -32.93 -26.76 7.53
N LYS A 311 -32.57 -26.10 6.42
CA LYS A 311 -32.44 -26.71 5.08
C LYS A 311 -31.31 -27.73 4.98
N LEU A 312 -30.17 -27.42 5.59
CA LEU A 312 -29.04 -28.35 5.72
C LEU A 312 -29.34 -29.50 6.69
N SER A 313 -30.26 -29.31 7.65
CA SER A 313 -30.63 -30.35 8.62
C SER A 313 -31.69 -31.30 8.09
N SER A 314 -32.63 -30.83 7.26
CA SER A 314 -33.61 -31.69 6.61
C SER A 314 -33.01 -32.47 5.43
N GLY A 315 -31.90 -32.00 4.88
CA GLY A 315 -31.24 -32.60 3.71
C GLY A 315 -31.83 -32.13 2.38
N GLU A 316 -32.74 -31.14 2.42
CA GLU A 316 -33.33 -30.48 1.24
C GLU A 316 -32.31 -29.64 0.45
N LEU A 317 -31.14 -29.38 1.01
CA LEU A 317 -30.09 -28.59 0.37
C LEU A 317 -28.73 -29.27 0.53
N ARG A 318 -28.01 -29.45 -0.58
CA ARG A 318 -26.58 -29.80 -0.60
C ARG A 318 -25.76 -28.53 -0.82
N CYS A 319 -24.72 -28.34 -0.02
CA CYS A 319 -23.89 -27.14 -0.07
C CYS A 319 -22.41 -27.48 0.00
N ILE A 320 -21.60 -26.80 -0.81
CA ILE A 320 -20.14 -26.77 -0.75
C ILE A 320 -19.75 -25.38 -0.23
N GLY A 321 -19.07 -25.33 0.92
CA GLY A 321 -18.56 -24.08 1.47
C GLY A 321 -17.05 -23.95 1.26
N SER A 322 -16.55 -22.73 1.13
CA SER A 322 -15.11 -22.40 1.10
C SER A 322 -14.78 -21.41 2.24
N THR A 323 -13.66 -21.60 2.94
CA THR A 323 -13.20 -20.69 4.01
C THR A 323 -11.68 -20.82 4.25
N THR A 324 -11.08 -19.85 4.93
CA THR A 324 -9.69 -19.95 5.42
C THR A 324 -9.58 -20.71 6.74
N TYR A 325 -8.35 -21.14 7.09
CA TYR A 325 -8.07 -21.79 8.37
C TYR A 325 -8.41 -20.89 9.57
N GLN A 326 -8.09 -19.61 9.47
CA GLN A 326 -8.31 -18.63 10.53
C GLN A 326 -9.81 -18.43 10.80
N GLU A 327 -10.61 -18.22 9.74
CA GLU A 327 -12.07 -18.07 9.85
C GLU A 327 -12.77 -19.35 10.30
N TYR A 328 -12.27 -20.51 9.86
CA TYR A 328 -12.80 -21.80 10.28
C TYR A 328 -12.73 -21.94 11.81
N GLN A 329 -11.55 -21.70 12.40
CA GLN A 329 -11.37 -21.78 13.87
C GLN A 329 -12.07 -20.62 14.61
N GLY A 330 -11.99 -19.41 14.04
CA GLY A 330 -12.47 -18.19 14.67
C GLY A 330 -13.98 -18.06 14.70
N ILE A 331 -14.68 -18.53 13.66
CA ILE A 331 -16.10 -18.27 13.40
C ILE A 331 -16.86 -19.59 13.22
N PHE A 332 -16.47 -20.40 12.23
CA PHE A 332 -17.29 -21.54 11.78
C PHE A 332 -17.35 -22.66 12.82
N GLU A 333 -16.23 -23.01 13.46
CA GLU A 333 -16.14 -24.06 14.47
C GLU A 333 -16.92 -23.73 15.76
N LYS A 334 -17.05 -22.43 16.07
CA LYS A 334 -17.84 -21.96 17.22
C LYS A 334 -19.34 -22.19 17.04
N ASP A 335 -19.84 -22.16 15.80
CA ASP A 335 -21.23 -22.55 15.50
C ASP A 335 -21.37 -24.08 15.42
N ARG A 336 -21.64 -24.70 16.58
CA ARG A 336 -21.85 -26.14 16.70
C ARG A 336 -22.97 -26.70 15.82
N ALA A 337 -23.97 -25.91 15.44
CA ALA A 337 -25.08 -26.40 14.64
C ALA A 337 -24.67 -26.58 13.17
N LEU A 338 -23.94 -25.62 12.60
CA LEU A 338 -23.41 -25.71 11.24
C LEU A 338 -22.23 -26.67 11.14
N ALA A 339 -21.27 -26.62 12.07
CA ALA A 339 -20.10 -27.49 12.08
C ALA A 339 -20.47 -29.00 12.08
N ARG A 340 -21.63 -29.37 12.64
CA ARG A 340 -22.13 -30.76 12.62
C ARG A 340 -22.70 -31.21 11.29
N ARG A 341 -22.99 -30.29 10.35
CA ARG A 341 -23.58 -30.55 9.03
C ARG A 341 -22.55 -30.56 7.91
N PHE A 342 -21.41 -29.93 8.14
CA PHE A 342 -20.29 -29.91 7.21
C PHE A 342 -19.22 -30.97 7.53
N GLN A 343 -18.49 -31.39 6.52
CA GLN A 343 -17.31 -32.23 6.62
C GLN A 343 -16.12 -31.47 6.04
N LYS A 344 -15.11 -31.25 6.88
CA LYS A 344 -13.88 -30.54 6.49
C LYS A 344 -13.11 -31.33 5.42
N VAL A 345 -12.65 -30.61 4.40
CA VAL A 345 -11.70 -31.03 3.38
C VAL A 345 -10.55 -30.03 3.42
N ASP A 346 -9.36 -30.50 3.80
CA ASP A 346 -8.16 -29.67 3.87
C ASP A 346 -7.60 -29.43 2.45
N VAL A 347 -7.48 -28.17 2.06
CA VAL A 347 -6.90 -27.73 0.79
C VAL A 347 -5.56 -27.08 1.09
N THR A 348 -4.49 -27.81 0.80
CA THR A 348 -3.11 -27.38 1.06
C THR A 348 -2.55 -26.57 -0.11
N GLU A 349 -1.54 -25.73 0.14
CA GLU A 349 -0.78 -25.07 -0.91
C GLU A 349 -0.10 -26.12 -1.81
N PRO A 350 -0.20 -26.02 -3.15
CA PRO A 350 0.43 -26.98 -4.05
C PRO A 350 1.96 -26.84 -4.04
N SER A 351 2.65 -27.92 -4.41
CA SER A 351 4.10 -27.89 -4.56
C SER A 351 4.50 -27.03 -5.77
N VAL A 352 5.72 -26.47 -5.78
CA VAL A 352 6.28 -25.73 -6.93
C VAL A 352 6.18 -26.54 -8.23
N SER A 353 6.39 -27.85 -8.14
CA SER A 353 6.28 -28.75 -9.29
C SER A 353 4.85 -28.88 -9.81
N ASP A 354 3.85 -28.90 -8.92
CA ASP A 354 2.44 -28.97 -9.31
C ASP A 354 1.94 -27.61 -9.79
N THR A 355 2.36 -26.50 -9.18
CA THR A 355 2.12 -25.16 -9.71
C THR A 355 2.66 -24.99 -11.12
N THR A 356 3.85 -25.51 -11.41
CA THR A 356 4.41 -25.47 -12.76
C THR A 356 3.50 -26.18 -13.77
N LYS A 357 2.92 -27.34 -13.38
CA LYS A 357 1.94 -28.05 -14.23
C LYS A 357 0.64 -27.25 -14.39
N ILE A 358 0.14 -26.63 -13.33
CA ILE A 358 -1.03 -25.75 -13.36
C ILE A 358 -0.80 -24.61 -14.37
N LEU A 359 0.31 -23.90 -14.25
CA LEU A 359 0.66 -22.80 -15.16
C LEU A 359 0.83 -23.28 -16.62
N LEU A 360 1.40 -24.47 -16.85
CA LEU A 360 1.48 -25.07 -18.18
C LEU A 360 0.10 -25.37 -18.78
N GLY A 361 -0.89 -25.74 -17.95
CA GLY A 361 -2.27 -25.93 -18.38
C GLY A 361 -2.99 -24.63 -18.72
N LEU A 362 -2.71 -23.56 -17.96
CA LEU A 362 -3.27 -22.23 -18.18
C LEU A 362 -2.58 -21.47 -19.33
N LYS A 363 -1.36 -21.88 -19.69
CA LYS A 363 -0.49 -21.22 -20.65
C LYS A 363 -1.22 -20.77 -21.92
N SER A 364 -1.95 -21.67 -22.60
CA SER A 364 -2.57 -21.34 -23.89
C SER A 364 -3.57 -20.19 -23.79
N ARG A 365 -4.36 -20.15 -22.71
CA ARG A 365 -5.35 -19.09 -22.48
C ARG A 365 -4.69 -17.73 -22.27
N TYR A 366 -3.60 -17.67 -21.51
CA TYR A 366 -2.85 -16.43 -21.31
C TYR A 366 -2.05 -16.01 -22.55
N GLU A 367 -1.52 -16.96 -23.33
CA GLU A 367 -0.87 -16.69 -24.61
C GLU A 367 -1.85 -16.04 -25.59
N ASP A 368 -3.06 -16.59 -25.72
CA ASP A 368 -4.11 -16.04 -26.57
C ASP A 368 -4.63 -14.70 -26.03
N HIS A 369 -4.88 -14.63 -24.71
CA HIS A 369 -5.38 -13.42 -24.07
C HIS A 369 -4.41 -12.25 -24.24
N HIS A 370 -3.10 -12.45 -24.12
CA HIS A 370 -2.08 -11.39 -24.21
C HIS A 370 -1.43 -11.22 -25.59
N ASN A 371 -1.60 -12.21 -26.47
CA ASN A 371 -0.92 -12.32 -27.76
C ASN A 371 0.62 -12.41 -27.64
N VAL A 372 1.07 -13.23 -26.69
CA VAL A 372 2.50 -13.52 -26.41
C VAL A 372 2.73 -15.02 -26.31
N ARG A 373 3.99 -15.46 -26.26
CA ARG A 373 4.35 -16.85 -25.99
C ARG A 373 5.21 -16.97 -24.74
N TYR A 374 4.91 -17.92 -23.85
CA TYR A 374 5.71 -18.18 -22.66
C TYR A 374 6.64 -19.37 -22.89
N THR A 375 7.93 -19.18 -22.61
CA THR A 375 8.89 -20.31 -22.60
C THR A 375 8.63 -21.22 -21.40
N GLN A 376 8.88 -22.52 -21.53
CA GLN A 376 8.72 -23.46 -20.40
C GLN A 376 9.59 -23.07 -19.19
N LYS A 377 10.81 -22.60 -19.46
CA LYS A 377 11.72 -22.10 -18.42
C LYS A 377 11.16 -20.88 -17.70
N ALA A 378 10.47 -19.97 -18.41
CA ALA A 378 9.83 -18.81 -17.79
C ALA A 378 8.68 -19.23 -16.85
N ILE A 379 7.88 -20.23 -17.24
CA ILE A 379 6.79 -20.74 -16.40
C ILE A 379 7.33 -21.41 -15.13
N GLN A 380 8.37 -22.23 -15.27
CA GLN A 380 9.04 -22.83 -14.11
C GLN A 380 9.64 -21.75 -13.20
N ALA A 381 10.30 -20.74 -13.77
CA ALA A 381 10.85 -19.62 -13.03
C ALA A 381 9.75 -18.83 -12.31
N ALA A 382 8.57 -18.65 -12.90
CA ALA A 382 7.45 -17.98 -12.26
C ALA A 382 7.01 -18.72 -10.99
N ALA A 383 6.92 -20.05 -11.01
CA ALA A 383 6.59 -20.84 -9.83
C ALA A 383 7.71 -20.82 -8.77
N GLU A 384 8.97 -21.05 -9.16
CA GLU A 384 10.11 -21.11 -8.24
C GLU A 384 10.41 -19.77 -7.58
N LEU A 385 10.48 -18.70 -8.38
CA LEU A 385 10.85 -17.37 -7.90
C LEU A 385 9.70 -16.72 -7.12
N SER A 386 8.44 -16.92 -7.50
CA SER A 386 7.31 -16.41 -6.70
C SER A 386 7.21 -17.13 -5.35
N ALA A 387 7.50 -18.44 -5.29
CA ALA A 387 7.59 -19.18 -4.05
C ALA A 387 8.70 -18.67 -3.13
N LYS A 388 9.83 -18.24 -3.71
CA LYS A 388 11.00 -17.75 -2.97
C LYS A 388 10.89 -16.31 -2.50
N TYR A 389 10.31 -15.43 -3.33
CA TYR A 389 10.38 -13.97 -3.12
C TYR A 389 9.03 -13.33 -2.74
N ILE A 390 7.90 -13.98 -3.01
CA ILE A 390 6.56 -13.46 -2.68
C ILE A 390 5.98 -14.35 -1.57
N ASN A 391 6.32 -14.04 -0.31
CA ASN A 391 5.99 -14.88 0.85
C ASN A 391 4.60 -14.60 1.44
N GLU A 392 4.02 -13.43 1.20
CA GLU A 392 2.72 -13.03 1.76
C GLU A 392 1.52 -13.69 1.07
N ARG A 393 1.74 -14.31 -0.08
CA ARG A 393 0.73 -14.99 -0.88
C ARG A 393 1.08 -16.46 -1.05
N HIS A 394 0.07 -17.25 -1.35
CA HIS A 394 0.20 -18.70 -1.52
C HIS A 394 0.16 -19.08 -2.99
N LEU A 395 0.81 -20.18 -3.35
CA LEU A 395 0.66 -20.81 -4.64
C LEU A 395 -0.74 -21.44 -4.78
N PRO A 396 -1.28 -21.55 -6.00
CA PRO A 396 -0.70 -21.13 -7.28
C PRO A 396 -0.95 -19.66 -7.65
N ASP A 397 -1.84 -18.96 -6.92
CA ASP A 397 -2.30 -17.58 -7.21
C ASP A 397 -1.16 -16.60 -7.55
N LYS A 398 -0.18 -16.46 -6.64
CA LYS A 398 0.96 -15.56 -6.87
C LYS A 398 1.77 -15.86 -8.14
N ALA A 399 1.82 -17.12 -8.58
CA ALA A 399 2.58 -17.50 -9.77
C ALA A 399 1.77 -17.25 -11.05
N ILE A 400 0.44 -17.37 -10.96
CA ILE A 400 -0.49 -17.01 -12.04
C ILE A 400 -0.43 -15.50 -12.28
N ASP A 401 -0.50 -14.70 -11.20
CA ASP A 401 -0.38 -13.24 -11.26
C ASP A 401 0.94 -12.82 -11.93
N VAL A 402 2.07 -13.42 -11.56
CA VAL A 402 3.37 -13.13 -12.18
C VAL A 402 3.36 -13.41 -13.69
N MET A 403 2.75 -14.52 -14.11
CA MET A 403 2.64 -14.88 -15.52
C MET A 403 1.74 -13.90 -16.28
N ASP A 404 0.62 -13.52 -15.67
CA ASP A 404 -0.36 -12.58 -16.23
C ASP A 404 0.24 -11.17 -16.38
N GLU A 405 0.87 -10.64 -15.33
CA GLU A 405 1.48 -9.31 -15.34
C GLU A 405 2.66 -9.25 -16.31
N ALA A 406 3.43 -10.34 -16.48
CA ALA A 406 4.45 -10.42 -17.52
C ALA A 406 3.87 -10.28 -18.94
N GLY A 407 2.70 -10.88 -19.20
CA GLY A 407 1.97 -10.70 -20.46
C GLY A 407 1.44 -9.27 -20.63
N ALA A 408 0.79 -8.75 -19.59
CA ALA A 408 0.23 -7.41 -19.57
C ALA A 408 1.30 -6.31 -19.75
N SER A 409 2.49 -6.49 -19.16
CA SER A 409 3.61 -5.56 -19.28
C SER A 409 4.02 -5.30 -20.73
N GLN A 410 3.89 -6.30 -21.61
CA GLN A 410 4.19 -6.13 -23.04
C GLN A 410 3.13 -5.30 -23.76
N ARG A 411 1.90 -5.27 -23.27
CA ARG A 411 0.82 -4.46 -23.86
C ARG A 411 0.99 -2.98 -23.59
N LEU A 412 1.58 -2.62 -22.46
CA LEU A 412 1.91 -1.24 -22.11
C LEU A 412 3.00 -0.65 -23.03
N LEU A 413 3.86 -1.49 -23.60
CA LEU A 413 4.91 -1.03 -24.51
C LEU A 413 4.35 -0.67 -25.90
N PRO A 414 4.94 0.34 -26.60
CA PRO A 414 4.64 0.61 -28.00
C PRO A 414 4.85 -0.64 -28.86
N GLN A 415 4.02 -0.86 -29.89
CA GLN A 415 4.06 -2.08 -30.73
C GLN A 415 5.47 -2.43 -31.24
N SER A 416 6.29 -1.43 -31.56
CA SER A 416 7.66 -1.60 -32.03
C SER A 416 8.63 -2.20 -31.01
N LYS A 417 8.35 -2.07 -29.70
CA LYS A 417 9.19 -2.57 -28.60
C LYS A 417 8.63 -3.82 -27.92
N ARG A 418 7.47 -4.32 -28.36
CA ARG A 418 6.81 -5.49 -27.76
C ARG A 418 7.60 -6.75 -28.07
N LYS A 419 7.93 -7.53 -27.04
CA LYS A 419 8.42 -8.88 -27.23
C LYS A 419 7.23 -9.82 -27.47
N LYS A 420 7.38 -10.72 -28.44
CA LYS A 420 6.40 -11.80 -28.69
C LYS A 420 6.62 -13.01 -27.80
N THR A 421 7.74 -13.09 -27.10
CA THR A 421 8.09 -14.24 -26.27
C THR A 421 8.62 -13.75 -24.92
N ILE A 422 8.03 -14.29 -23.84
CA ILE A 422 8.39 -14.02 -22.45
C ILE A 422 9.43 -15.05 -22.01
N GLY A 423 10.60 -14.56 -21.63
CA GLY A 423 11.72 -15.34 -21.10
C GLY A 423 11.81 -15.28 -19.57
N VAL A 424 12.84 -15.93 -19.03
CA VAL A 424 13.12 -15.93 -17.57
C VAL A 424 13.38 -14.51 -17.05
N GLY A 425 14.18 -13.71 -17.78
CA GLY A 425 14.50 -12.35 -17.35
C GLY A 425 13.29 -11.41 -17.30
N ASP A 426 12.26 -11.64 -18.12
CA ASP A 426 11.02 -10.85 -18.05
C ASP A 426 10.22 -11.19 -16.78
N ILE A 427 10.17 -12.48 -16.40
CA ILE A 427 9.56 -12.95 -15.15
C ILE A 427 10.31 -12.40 -13.93
N GLU A 428 11.65 -12.43 -13.95
CA GLU A 428 12.48 -11.86 -12.89
C GLU A 428 12.19 -10.37 -12.67
N GLN A 429 12.01 -9.59 -13.75
CA GLN A 429 11.67 -8.18 -13.67
C GLN A 429 10.30 -7.93 -13.04
N ILE A 430 9.30 -8.74 -13.38
CA ILE A 430 7.96 -8.63 -12.79
C ILE A 430 7.99 -9.01 -11.31
N ILE A 431 8.65 -10.10 -10.95
CA ILE A 431 8.80 -10.51 -9.56
C ILE A 431 9.54 -9.44 -8.76
N ALA A 432 10.59 -8.84 -9.33
CA ALA A 432 11.29 -7.75 -8.68
C ALA A 432 10.37 -6.55 -8.40
N LYS A 433 9.49 -6.19 -9.34
CA LYS A 433 8.50 -5.13 -9.15
C LYS A 433 7.44 -5.50 -8.10
N MET A 434 6.87 -6.70 -8.19
CA MET A 434 5.84 -7.20 -7.26
C MET A 434 6.37 -7.31 -5.83
N ALA A 435 7.53 -7.94 -5.66
CA ALA A 435 8.18 -8.15 -4.36
C ALA A 435 9.00 -6.93 -3.90
N ARG A 436 8.96 -5.81 -4.64
CA ARG A 436 9.71 -4.56 -4.36
C ARG A 436 11.20 -4.79 -4.12
N ILE A 437 11.74 -5.72 -4.89
CA ILE A 437 13.16 -6.07 -4.88
C ILE A 437 13.83 -5.15 -5.90
N PRO A 438 14.97 -4.51 -5.57
CA PRO A 438 15.72 -3.75 -6.56
C PRO A 438 16.01 -4.63 -7.77
N GLU A 439 15.68 -4.18 -8.99
CA GLU A 439 15.89 -4.93 -10.25
C GLU A 439 17.33 -5.47 -10.38
N LYS A 440 18.27 -4.80 -9.70
CA LYS A 440 19.68 -5.17 -9.65
C LYS A 440 20.00 -6.41 -8.81
N SER A 441 19.27 -6.64 -7.73
CA SER A 441 19.56 -7.72 -6.77
C SER A 441 19.11 -9.12 -7.22
N VAL A 442 18.28 -9.21 -8.27
CA VAL A 442 17.89 -10.49 -8.91
C VAL A 442 18.78 -10.83 -10.11
N SER A 443 19.62 -9.88 -10.58
CA SER A 443 20.39 -9.99 -11.82
C SER A 443 21.91 -9.94 -11.62
N ALA A 444 22.67 -10.14 -12.70
CA ALA A 444 24.13 -10.06 -12.73
C ALA A 444 24.73 -8.73 -12.22
N SER A 445 23.91 -7.69 -12.04
CA SER A 445 24.33 -6.36 -11.59
C SER A 445 24.56 -6.25 -10.08
N ASP A 446 23.98 -7.12 -9.23
CA ASP A 446 24.27 -7.17 -7.79
C ASP A 446 25.76 -7.45 -7.54
N LYS A 447 26.37 -8.30 -8.37
CA LYS A 447 27.80 -8.62 -8.30
C LYS A 447 28.69 -7.39 -8.52
N GLU A 448 28.30 -6.48 -9.42
CA GLU A 448 29.07 -5.26 -9.68
C GLU A 448 28.94 -4.25 -8.55
N VAL A 449 27.75 -4.13 -7.96
CA VAL A 449 27.51 -3.29 -6.79
C VAL A 449 28.34 -3.79 -5.62
N LEU A 450 28.26 -5.09 -5.30
CA LEU A 450 29.01 -5.72 -4.22
C LEU A 450 30.52 -5.63 -4.44
N LYS A 451 31.02 -5.82 -5.68
CA LYS A 451 32.44 -5.68 -6.01
C LYS A 451 32.99 -4.29 -5.69
N ASN A 452 32.18 -3.25 -5.84
CA ASN A 452 32.57 -1.87 -5.62
C ASN A 452 32.07 -1.30 -4.28
N LEU A 453 31.39 -2.09 -3.44
CA LEU A 453 30.72 -1.62 -2.23
C LEU A 453 31.68 -0.90 -1.27
N GLY A 454 32.76 -1.57 -0.85
CA GLY A 454 33.76 -0.97 0.04
C GLY A 454 34.39 0.31 -0.53
N ARG A 455 34.71 0.32 -1.84
CA ARG A 455 35.24 1.52 -2.52
C ARG A 455 34.23 2.68 -2.48
N ASN A 456 32.97 2.40 -2.80
CA ASN A 456 31.91 3.41 -2.83
C ASN A 456 31.61 3.98 -1.43
N LEU A 457 31.64 3.14 -0.39
CA LEU A 457 31.51 3.59 0.99
C LEU A 457 32.66 4.50 1.41
N LYS A 458 33.91 4.15 1.11
CA LYS A 458 35.10 4.96 1.44
C LYS A 458 35.15 6.31 0.71
N MET A 459 34.47 6.46 -0.43
CA MET A 459 34.35 7.76 -1.11
C MET A 459 33.41 8.73 -0.40
N MET A 460 32.49 8.23 0.43
CA MET A 460 31.44 9.03 1.08
C MET A 460 31.62 9.14 2.60
N VAL A 461 32.36 8.21 3.21
CA VAL A 461 32.64 8.14 4.64
C VAL A 461 34.14 8.13 4.85
N PHE A 462 34.64 9.16 5.52
CA PHE A 462 36.06 9.40 5.72
C PHE A 462 36.54 8.93 7.10
N GLY A 463 37.78 8.42 7.16
CA GLY A 463 38.46 8.06 8.40
C GLY A 463 37.98 6.78 9.08
N GLN A 464 37.10 5.99 8.44
CA GLN A 464 36.52 4.77 9.01
C GLN A 464 36.81 3.53 8.14
N ASP A 465 37.97 3.51 7.49
CA ASP A 465 38.35 2.47 6.52
C ASP A 465 38.25 1.05 7.05
N LYS A 466 38.79 0.79 8.26
CA LYS A 466 38.74 -0.53 8.89
C LYS A 466 37.30 -0.97 9.20
N ALA A 467 36.44 -0.04 9.58
CA ALA A 467 35.04 -0.32 9.84
C ALA A 467 34.30 -0.69 8.55
N ILE A 468 34.57 0.04 7.48
CA ILE A 468 34.01 -0.20 6.14
C ILE A 468 34.50 -1.54 5.56
N GLU A 469 35.78 -1.87 5.73
CA GLU A 469 36.34 -3.16 5.29
C GLU A 469 35.67 -4.34 6.00
N THR A 470 35.56 -4.26 7.33
CA THR A 470 34.89 -5.32 8.13
C THR A 470 33.43 -5.51 7.71
N LEU A 471 32.70 -4.41 7.50
CA LEU A 471 31.32 -4.43 7.01
C LEU A 471 31.21 -5.06 5.61
N ASN A 472 32.09 -4.64 4.69
CA ASN A 472 32.13 -5.12 3.32
C ASN A 472 32.40 -6.64 3.27
N ASP A 473 33.37 -7.13 4.03
CA ASP A 473 33.74 -8.55 4.05
C ASP A 473 32.59 -9.42 4.57
N ALA A 474 31.89 -8.99 5.62
CA ALA A 474 30.74 -9.70 6.17
C ALA A 474 29.57 -9.75 5.17
N ILE A 475 29.26 -8.64 4.51
CA ILE A 475 28.19 -8.59 3.49
C ILE A 475 28.55 -9.46 2.28
N LEU A 476 29.80 -9.44 1.81
CA LEU A 476 30.27 -10.29 0.71
C LEU A 476 30.17 -11.77 1.06
N LEU A 477 30.52 -12.17 2.28
CA LEU A 477 30.42 -13.55 2.74
C LEU A 477 28.97 -14.03 2.68
N SER A 478 28.03 -13.26 3.24
CA SER A 478 26.60 -13.59 3.23
C SER A 478 26.04 -13.69 1.80
N ARG A 479 26.35 -12.71 0.95
CA ARG A 479 25.89 -12.67 -0.45
C ARG A 479 26.55 -13.68 -1.38
N SER A 480 27.68 -14.26 -0.99
CA SER A 480 28.34 -15.34 -1.75
C SER A 480 27.63 -16.69 -1.66
N GLY A 481 26.61 -16.83 -0.80
CA GLY A 481 25.96 -18.10 -0.50
C GLY A 481 26.78 -19.01 0.44
N LEU A 482 27.90 -18.50 0.97
CA LEU A 482 28.70 -19.17 2.00
C LEU A 482 28.23 -18.79 3.42
N GLY A 483 27.29 -17.85 3.55
CA GLY A 483 26.60 -17.53 4.79
C GLY A 483 25.45 -18.50 5.11
N ALA A 484 24.80 -18.29 6.26
CA ALA A 484 23.62 -19.07 6.63
C ALA A 484 22.36 -18.48 5.97
N GLU A 485 21.69 -19.26 5.11
CA GLU A 485 20.50 -18.80 4.37
C GLU A 485 19.31 -18.45 5.27
N GLU A 486 19.26 -19.01 6.48
CA GLU A 486 18.19 -18.77 7.47
C GLU A 486 18.46 -17.57 8.38
N LYS A 487 19.43 -16.72 8.04
CA LYS A 487 19.79 -15.52 8.82
C LYS A 487 19.65 -14.25 8.00
N PRO A 488 19.58 -13.07 8.64
CA PRO A 488 19.70 -11.79 7.95
C PRO A 488 21.00 -11.71 7.13
N ILE A 489 21.06 -10.79 6.16
CA ILE A 489 22.26 -10.57 5.33
C ILE A 489 23.47 -10.27 6.22
N GLY A 490 23.26 -9.52 7.29
CA GLY A 490 24.26 -9.30 8.31
C GLY A 490 23.67 -8.56 9.50
N SER A 491 24.16 -8.88 10.69
CA SER A 491 23.76 -8.29 11.97
C SER A 491 24.97 -7.65 12.63
N PHE A 492 24.98 -6.32 12.71
CA PHE A 492 26.15 -5.55 13.11
C PHE A 492 25.88 -4.66 14.31
N LEU A 493 26.85 -4.59 15.22
CA LEU A 493 26.88 -3.59 16.30
C LEU A 493 27.95 -2.55 16.00
N PHE A 494 27.54 -1.33 15.67
CA PHE A 494 28.41 -0.19 15.43
C PHE A 494 28.68 0.53 16.75
N ALA A 495 29.89 0.38 17.27
CA ALA A 495 30.32 0.98 18.53
C ALA A 495 31.27 2.15 18.28
N GLY A 496 31.16 3.22 19.06
CA GLY A 496 32.06 4.37 18.98
C GLY A 496 31.41 5.68 19.44
N PRO A 497 32.12 6.82 19.39
CA PRO A 497 31.60 8.11 19.82
C PRO A 497 30.40 8.59 19.01
N THR A 498 29.71 9.62 19.49
CA THR A 498 28.65 10.26 18.70
C THR A 498 29.26 11.09 17.58
N GLY A 499 28.59 11.14 16.42
CA GLY A 499 28.99 12.02 15.31
C GLY A 499 30.24 11.61 14.52
N VAL A 500 30.70 10.35 14.64
CA VAL A 500 31.88 9.83 13.90
C VAL A 500 31.55 9.09 12.60
N GLY A 501 30.25 8.93 12.27
CA GLY A 501 29.81 8.33 10.99
C GLY A 501 29.06 7.00 11.05
N LYS A 502 28.69 6.49 12.24
CA LYS A 502 27.91 5.23 12.39
C LYS A 502 26.62 5.22 11.56
N THR A 503 25.78 6.24 11.75
CA THR A 503 24.52 6.41 11.01
C THR A 503 24.77 6.72 9.53
N GLU A 504 25.84 7.47 9.22
CA GLU A 504 26.21 7.82 7.86
C GLU A 504 26.59 6.60 7.02
N VAL A 505 27.43 5.69 7.54
CA VAL A 505 27.76 4.42 6.87
C VAL A 505 26.51 3.63 6.54
N THR A 506 25.55 3.60 7.48
CA THR A 506 24.29 2.86 7.31
C THR A 506 23.42 3.49 6.21
N GLN A 507 23.33 4.82 6.18
CA GLN A 507 22.62 5.56 5.13
C GLN A 507 23.26 5.34 3.74
N GLN A 508 24.58 5.42 3.65
CA GLN A 508 25.28 5.20 2.39
C GLN A 508 25.18 3.74 1.95
N LEU A 509 25.20 2.77 2.87
CA LEU A 509 24.98 1.36 2.56
C LEU A 509 23.62 1.15 1.88
N ALA A 510 22.54 1.67 2.49
CA ALA A 510 21.21 1.57 1.93
C ALA A 510 21.12 2.20 0.52
N LYS A 511 21.70 3.40 0.35
CA LYS A 511 21.73 4.12 -0.93
C LYS A 511 22.51 3.39 -2.02
N ILE A 512 23.68 2.83 -1.70
CA ILE A 512 24.52 2.09 -2.66
C ILE A 512 23.86 0.77 -3.06
N MET A 513 23.25 0.07 -2.10
CA MET A 513 22.51 -1.16 -2.36
C MET A 513 21.15 -0.91 -3.04
N GLY A 514 20.66 0.33 -3.03
CA GLY A 514 19.37 0.72 -3.61
C GLY A 514 18.19 0.16 -2.82
N VAL A 515 18.32 0.03 -1.50
CA VAL A 515 17.30 -0.50 -0.59
C VAL A 515 16.83 0.57 0.38
N GLU A 516 15.65 0.37 0.98
CA GLU A 516 15.09 1.31 1.94
C GLU A 516 15.90 1.30 3.26
N LEU A 517 16.10 2.48 3.85
CA LEU A 517 16.62 2.61 5.21
C LEU A 517 15.45 2.73 6.19
N VAL A 518 15.25 1.71 7.02
CA VAL A 518 14.26 1.72 8.09
C VAL A 518 14.97 2.08 9.39
N ARG A 519 14.63 3.22 10.00
CA ARG A 519 15.33 3.74 11.18
C ARG A 519 14.42 3.83 12.40
N PHE A 520 14.92 3.34 13.53
CA PHE A 520 14.27 3.45 14.84
C PHE A 520 15.24 3.98 15.89
N ASP A 521 14.80 4.96 16.69
CA ASP A 521 15.53 5.44 17.85
C ASP A 521 15.13 4.62 19.08
N MET A 522 16.06 3.86 19.66
CA MET A 522 15.78 2.98 20.79
C MET A 522 15.50 3.72 22.09
N SER A 523 15.78 5.02 22.16
CA SER A 523 15.35 5.88 23.28
C SER A 523 13.83 6.01 23.35
N GLU A 524 13.10 5.83 22.25
CA GLU A 524 11.63 5.81 22.26
C GLU A 524 11.04 4.48 22.78
N TYR A 525 11.89 3.46 22.94
CA TYR A 525 11.50 2.10 23.32
C TYR A 525 12.15 1.63 24.62
N MET A 526 12.45 2.58 25.52
CA MET A 526 12.94 2.28 26.88
C MET A 526 11.89 1.57 27.75
N GLU A 527 10.61 1.84 27.50
CA GLU A 527 9.50 1.30 28.27
C GLU A 527 8.90 0.06 27.62
N ARG A 528 8.46 -0.90 28.45
CA ARG A 528 7.87 -2.16 27.99
C ARG A 528 6.66 -1.97 27.07
N HIS A 529 5.81 -0.97 27.33
CA HIS A 529 4.64 -0.70 26.49
C HIS A 529 5.00 -0.16 25.10
N ALA A 530 6.13 0.53 24.96
CA ALA A 530 6.60 1.00 23.66
C ALA A 530 7.07 -0.15 22.76
N VAL A 531 7.60 -1.25 23.33
CA VAL A 531 7.99 -2.46 22.59
C VAL A 531 6.81 -3.04 21.80
N SER A 532 5.60 -3.01 22.37
CA SER A 532 4.39 -3.44 21.67
C SER A 532 4.07 -2.58 20.44
N ARG A 533 4.50 -1.32 20.36
CA ARG A 533 4.34 -0.53 19.12
C ARG A 533 5.29 -0.99 18.02
N LEU A 534 6.45 -1.55 18.38
CA LEU A 534 7.45 -1.99 17.42
C LEU A 534 7.02 -3.29 16.71
N ILE A 535 6.35 -4.20 17.41
CA ILE A 535 5.98 -5.55 16.90
C ILE A 535 4.47 -5.76 16.77
N GLY A 536 3.66 -4.92 17.41
CA GLY A 536 2.20 -5.05 17.47
C GLY A 536 1.75 -5.34 18.89
N ALA A 537 0.56 -4.88 19.28
CA ALA A 537 0.03 -5.16 20.61
C ALA A 537 -0.52 -6.59 20.69
N PRO A 538 -0.45 -7.27 21.85
CA PRO A 538 -1.04 -8.59 22.02
C PRO A 538 -2.59 -8.53 22.08
N PRO A 539 -3.29 -9.66 21.83
CA PRO A 539 -4.74 -9.74 21.92
C PRO A 539 -5.28 -9.20 23.25
N GLY A 540 -6.28 -8.30 23.17
CA GLY A 540 -6.93 -7.71 24.34
C GLY A 540 -6.35 -6.36 24.81
N TYR A 541 -5.33 -5.82 24.13
CA TYR A 541 -4.78 -4.49 24.38
C TYR A 541 -5.22 -3.47 23.31
N VAL A 542 -5.29 -2.19 23.68
CA VAL A 542 -5.61 -1.09 22.74
C VAL A 542 -4.53 -1.06 21.65
N GLY A 543 -4.95 -1.05 20.39
CA GLY A 543 -4.03 -1.12 19.24
C GLY A 543 -3.72 -2.54 18.77
N PHE A 544 -4.40 -3.58 19.27
CA PHE A 544 -4.26 -4.97 18.76
C PHE A 544 -4.45 -5.08 17.24
N GLU A 545 -5.38 -4.30 16.67
CA GLU A 545 -5.62 -4.29 15.22
C GLU A 545 -4.54 -3.52 14.43
N GLN A 546 -3.66 -2.77 15.10
CA GLN A 546 -2.55 -2.07 14.47
C GLN A 546 -1.31 -2.98 14.46
N GLY A 547 -0.72 -3.18 13.28
CA GLY A 547 0.53 -3.91 13.12
C GLY A 547 1.70 -3.22 13.82
N GLY A 548 2.80 -3.95 13.98
CA GLY A 548 4.03 -3.38 14.54
C GLY A 548 4.77 -2.51 13.56
N LEU A 549 5.35 -1.40 14.02
CA LEU A 549 6.11 -0.49 13.17
C LEU A 549 7.30 -1.16 12.46
N LEU A 550 8.04 -2.03 13.16
CA LEU A 550 9.17 -2.77 12.58
C LEU A 550 8.68 -3.87 11.65
N THR A 551 7.71 -4.66 12.12
CA THR A 551 7.15 -5.78 11.33
C THR A 551 6.54 -5.27 10.03
N ASP A 552 5.74 -4.21 10.09
CA ASP A 552 5.08 -3.63 8.91
C ASP A 552 6.09 -2.97 7.97
N ALA A 553 7.14 -2.31 8.51
CA ALA A 553 8.19 -1.72 7.69
C ALA A 553 8.98 -2.77 6.90
N VAL A 554 9.29 -3.91 7.52
CA VAL A 554 10.01 -5.02 6.86
C VAL A 554 9.10 -5.78 5.90
N ILE A 555 7.82 -5.98 6.23
CA ILE A 555 6.81 -6.50 5.28
C ILE A 555 6.75 -5.60 4.05
N LYS A 556 6.66 -4.28 4.24
CA LYS A 556 6.57 -3.31 3.15
C LYS A 556 7.84 -3.26 2.30
N ASN A 557 9.01 -3.44 2.93
CA ASN A 557 10.33 -3.39 2.32
C ASN A 557 11.21 -4.57 2.82
N PRO A 558 11.02 -5.78 2.25
CA PRO A 558 11.75 -6.98 2.69
C PRO A 558 13.27 -6.87 2.47
N TYR A 559 13.67 -6.08 1.48
CA TYR A 559 15.05 -5.68 1.24
C TYR A 559 15.27 -4.30 1.83
N SER A 560 15.89 -4.25 3.00
CA SER A 560 16.13 -3.00 3.70
C SER A 560 17.36 -3.07 4.57
N VAL A 561 17.88 -1.90 4.93
CA VAL A 561 18.80 -1.74 6.04
C VAL A 561 17.98 -1.26 7.23
N VAL A 562 17.93 -2.06 8.30
CA VAL A 562 17.24 -1.70 9.55
C VAL A 562 18.27 -1.14 10.51
N LEU A 563 18.13 0.14 10.85
CA LEU A 563 18.97 0.86 11.79
C LEU A 563 18.26 1.03 13.14
N LEU A 564 18.81 0.43 14.19
CA LEU A 564 18.39 0.60 15.57
C LEU A 564 19.42 1.48 16.30
N ASP A 565 19.12 2.76 16.41
CA ASP A 565 20.02 3.73 17.03
C ASP A 565 19.99 3.66 18.56
N GLU A 566 21.16 3.74 19.19
CA GLU A 566 21.34 3.76 20.65
C GLU A 566 20.74 2.54 21.38
N ILE A 567 21.05 1.33 20.89
CA ILE A 567 20.46 0.08 21.36
C ILE A 567 20.60 -0.15 22.87
N GLU A 568 21.66 0.37 23.51
CA GLU A 568 21.86 0.30 24.96
C GLU A 568 20.74 0.95 25.78
N LYS A 569 19.91 1.82 25.17
CA LYS A 569 18.75 2.45 25.83
C LYS A 569 17.49 1.61 25.74
N ALA A 570 17.42 0.65 24.82
CA ALA A 570 16.24 -0.18 24.60
C ALA A 570 15.85 -0.98 25.85
N HIS A 571 14.56 -1.24 26.00
CA HIS A 571 14.06 -2.22 26.97
C HIS A 571 14.62 -3.63 26.68
N SER A 572 14.84 -4.44 27.73
CA SER A 572 15.43 -5.79 27.62
C SER A 572 14.66 -6.71 26.67
N ASP A 573 13.33 -6.56 26.58
CA ASP A 573 12.48 -7.37 25.69
C ASP A 573 12.91 -7.24 24.22
N ILE A 574 13.38 -6.06 23.78
CA ILE A 574 13.85 -5.85 22.40
C ILE A 574 15.04 -6.76 22.08
N TYR A 575 15.95 -7.00 23.02
CA TYR A 575 17.07 -7.90 22.81
C TYR A 575 16.62 -9.34 22.51
N ASN A 576 15.57 -9.82 23.18
CA ASN A 576 15.01 -11.15 22.93
C ASN A 576 14.41 -11.27 21.53
N ILE A 577 13.74 -10.21 21.07
CA ILE A 577 13.20 -10.12 19.71
C ILE A 577 14.34 -10.17 18.69
N LEU A 578 15.40 -9.38 18.91
CA LEU A 578 16.54 -9.33 18.00
C LEU A 578 17.29 -10.67 17.96
N LEU A 579 17.40 -11.39 19.08
CA LEU A 579 17.95 -12.75 19.08
C LEU A 579 17.17 -13.67 18.13
N GLN A 580 15.83 -13.63 18.17
CA GLN A 580 15.00 -14.42 17.26
C GLN A 580 15.27 -14.05 15.78
N VAL A 581 15.35 -12.75 15.48
CA VAL A 581 15.64 -12.25 14.13
C VAL A 581 17.02 -12.68 13.64
N MET A 582 18.06 -12.55 14.46
CA MET A 582 19.43 -12.91 14.08
C MET A 582 19.65 -14.42 13.92
N ASP A 583 18.82 -15.24 14.57
CA ASP A 583 18.94 -16.70 14.56
C ASP A 583 18.22 -17.37 13.40
N HIS A 584 17.01 -16.91 13.12
CA HIS A 584 16.07 -17.56 12.23
C HIS A 584 15.63 -16.68 11.07
N GLY A 585 16.15 -15.45 10.99
CA GLY A 585 15.80 -14.51 9.93
C GLY A 585 14.30 -14.25 9.85
N THR A 586 13.55 -14.54 10.90
CA THR A 586 12.09 -14.44 10.92
C THR A 586 11.61 -13.97 12.28
N LEU A 587 10.60 -13.11 12.29
CA LEU A 587 9.92 -12.63 13.49
C LEU A 587 8.44 -12.91 13.37
N THR A 588 7.85 -13.50 14.41
CA THR A 588 6.39 -13.63 14.48
C THR A 588 5.85 -12.47 15.27
N ASP A 589 4.95 -11.69 14.68
CA ASP A 589 4.26 -10.61 15.37
C ASP A 589 3.26 -11.15 16.42
N ASN A 590 2.69 -10.25 17.21
CA ASN A 590 1.71 -10.63 18.24
C ASN A 590 0.34 -11.08 17.66
N ASN A 591 0.13 -10.90 16.35
CA ASN A 591 -1.03 -11.36 15.59
C ASN A 591 -0.79 -12.73 14.93
N GLY A 592 0.39 -13.33 15.12
CA GLY A 592 0.77 -14.61 14.52
C GLY A 592 1.26 -14.52 13.08
N ARG A 593 1.44 -13.32 12.52
CA ARG A 593 2.03 -13.10 11.20
C ARG A 593 3.54 -13.28 11.27
N LYS A 594 4.10 -14.06 10.33
CA LYS A 594 5.55 -14.23 10.21
C LYS A 594 6.12 -13.20 9.24
N VAL A 595 7.15 -12.49 9.69
CA VAL A 595 7.90 -11.49 8.92
C VAL A 595 9.29 -12.02 8.62
N ASP A 596 9.73 -11.87 7.38
CA ASP A 596 11.02 -12.36 6.88
C ASP A 596 12.09 -11.25 6.89
N PHE A 597 13.17 -11.49 7.62
CA PHE A 597 14.34 -10.63 7.79
C PHE A 597 15.57 -11.17 7.06
N ARG A 598 15.50 -12.29 6.33
CA ARG A 598 16.67 -12.90 5.63
C ARG A 598 17.29 -11.96 4.60
N ASN A 599 16.52 -11.02 4.07
CA ASN A 599 16.97 -10.01 3.12
C ASN A 599 17.28 -8.64 3.75
N VAL A 600 17.37 -8.58 5.08
CA VAL A 600 17.63 -7.35 5.84
C VAL A 600 19.09 -7.30 6.29
N VAL A 601 19.70 -6.11 6.22
CA VAL A 601 20.93 -5.81 6.96
C VAL A 601 20.54 -5.12 8.27
N LEU A 602 20.76 -5.78 9.39
CA LEU A 602 20.45 -5.27 10.72
C LEU A 602 21.67 -4.53 11.28
N VAL A 603 21.53 -3.23 11.52
CA VAL A 603 22.57 -2.38 12.11
C VAL A 603 22.06 -1.81 13.42
N MET A 604 22.83 -2.00 14.49
CA MET A 604 22.57 -1.42 15.80
C MET A 604 23.70 -0.47 16.15
N THR A 605 23.39 0.75 16.59
CA THR A 605 24.44 1.69 17.03
C THR A 605 24.48 1.77 18.55
N THR A 606 25.69 1.89 19.10
CA THR A 606 25.88 2.08 20.53
C THR A 606 26.96 3.11 20.83
N ASN A 607 26.76 3.88 21.90
CA ASN A 607 27.76 4.80 22.45
C ASN A 607 28.49 4.20 23.67
N ALA A 608 28.28 2.90 23.96
CA ALA A 608 28.98 2.20 25.03
C ALA A 608 30.50 2.19 24.80
N GLY A 609 31.28 2.36 25.87
CA GLY A 609 32.75 2.34 25.83
C GLY A 609 33.43 3.66 25.43
N VAL A 610 32.67 4.70 25.08
CA VAL A 610 33.22 5.99 24.63
C VAL A 610 34.00 6.70 25.74
N GLN A 611 33.49 6.71 26.97
CA GLN A 611 34.15 7.40 28.09
C GLN A 611 35.55 6.84 28.39
N GLU A 612 35.76 5.53 28.23
CA GLU A 612 37.06 4.89 28.47
C GLU A 612 38.07 5.25 27.38
N THR A 613 37.64 5.45 26.13
CA THR A 613 38.52 5.92 25.04
C THR A 613 38.91 7.39 25.12
N VAL A 614 38.17 8.20 25.88
CA VAL A 614 38.41 9.64 26.07
C VAL A 614 39.25 9.91 27.34
N ARG A 615 39.45 8.92 28.21
CA ARG A 615 40.32 9.08 29.39
C ARG A 615 41.73 9.45 28.94
N LYS A 616 42.23 10.59 29.44
CA LYS A 616 43.63 10.97 29.26
C LYS A 616 44.49 9.96 30.01
N SER A 617 45.43 9.35 29.30
CA SER A 617 46.47 8.51 29.91
C SER A 617 47.19 9.29 31.01
N ILE A 618 47.17 8.77 32.24
CA ILE A 618 47.87 9.38 33.38
C ILE A 618 49.36 8.98 33.29
N GLY A 619 50.22 9.90 32.82
CA GLY A 619 51.67 9.72 32.73
C GLY A 619 52.29 10.14 31.38
N PHE A 620 53.60 9.98 31.23
CA PHE A 620 54.37 10.37 30.03
C PHE A 620 54.29 9.37 28.85
N LYS A 621 53.54 8.26 28.98
CA LYS A 621 53.30 7.30 27.91
C LYS A 621 51.82 7.30 27.52
N GLN A 622 51.55 7.46 26.23
CA GLN A 622 50.24 7.27 25.63
C GLN A 622 49.86 5.78 25.80
N GLN A 623 48.87 5.49 26.63
CA GLN A 623 48.36 4.13 26.85
C GLN A 623 47.28 3.83 25.81
N ASP A 624 47.28 2.60 25.29
CA ASP A 624 46.23 2.11 24.38
C ASP A 624 45.03 1.63 25.21
N HIS A 625 43.94 2.39 25.17
CA HIS A 625 42.70 2.13 25.92
C HIS A 625 41.66 1.32 25.11
N SER A 626 42.04 0.77 23.95
CA SER A 626 41.14 -0.05 23.12
C SER A 626 40.64 -1.33 23.83
N HIS A 627 41.47 -1.90 24.72
CA HIS A 627 41.13 -3.08 25.51
C HIS A 627 40.03 -2.83 26.56
N ASP A 628 39.96 -1.60 27.08
CA ASP A 628 38.96 -1.17 28.07
C ASP A 628 37.58 -0.95 27.43
N ALA A 629 37.56 -0.46 26.19
CA ALA A 629 36.34 -0.21 25.43
C ALA A 629 35.57 -1.51 25.08
N LEU A 630 36.28 -2.57 24.70
CA LEU A 630 35.69 -3.90 24.50
C LEU A 630 35.14 -4.49 25.81
N SER A 631 35.78 -4.20 26.94
CA SER A 631 35.27 -4.64 28.24
C SER A 631 33.94 -3.98 28.59
N GLU A 632 33.71 -2.72 28.20
CA GLU A 632 32.43 -2.03 28.42
C GLU A 632 31.32 -2.61 27.54
N ILE A 633 31.59 -2.89 26.27
CA ILE A 633 30.65 -3.62 25.39
C ILE A 633 30.28 -4.97 26.02
N ASN A 634 31.25 -5.70 26.59
CA ASN A 634 31.01 -6.98 27.23
C ASN A 634 30.16 -6.89 28.51
N LYS A 635 30.09 -5.73 29.16
CA LYS A 635 29.23 -5.48 30.34
C LYS A 635 27.80 -5.12 29.93
N VAL A 636 27.64 -4.28 28.90
CA VAL A 636 26.33 -3.82 28.43
C VAL A 636 25.60 -4.93 27.67
N PHE A 637 26.32 -5.65 26.80
CA PHE A 637 25.73 -6.66 25.92
C PHE A 637 26.10 -8.07 26.39
N THR A 638 25.08 -8.90 26.60
CA THR A 638 25.26 -10.28 27.04
C THR A 638 26.11 -11.08 26.02
N PRO A 639 26.85 -12.12 26.47
CA PRO A 639 27.57 -13.00 25.56
C PRO A 639 26.66 -13.63 24.50
N GLU A 640 25.42 -13.95 24.87
CA GLU A 640 24.41 -14.51 23.96
C GLU A 640 24.13 -13.56 22.80
N PHE A 641 23.82 -12.29 23.09
CA PHE A 641 23.59 -11.27 22.05
C PHE A 641 24.81 -11.06 21.16
N ARG A 642 26.00 -10.94 21.76
CA ARG A 642 27.25 -10.70 21.01
C ARG A 642 27.61 -11.85 20.08
N ASN A 643 27.35 -13.10 20.46
CA ASN A 643 27.64 -14.27 19.64
C ASN A 643 26.69 -14.44 18.44
N ARG A 644 25.58 -13.68 18.38
CA ARG A 644 24.66 -13.66 17.23
C ARG A 644 25.00 -12.59 16.19
N LEU A 645 25.88 -11.65 16.52
CA LEU A 645 26.34 -10.62 15.60
C LEU A 645 27.36 -11.21 14.61
N ASP A 646 27.26 -10.81 13.35
CA ASP A 646 28.27 -11.11 12.33
C ASP A 646 29.53 -10.25 12.51
N GLY A 647 29.40 -9.09 13.16
CA GLY A 647 30.52 -8.25 13.52
C GLY A 647 30.19 -7.13 14.50
N ILE A 648 31.12 -6.88 15.43
CA ILE A 648 31.16 -5.66 16.24
C ILE A 648 32.14 -4.71 15.55
N ILE A 649 31.62 -3.64 14.96
CA ILE A 649 32.38 -2.71 14.13
C ILE A 649 32.69 -1.46 14.95
N TRP A 650 33.97 -1.22 15.18
CA TRP A 650 34.44 -0.10 15.98
C TRP A 650 34.72 1.13 15.12
N PHE A 651 34.17 2.27 15.52
CA PHE A 651 34.35 3.57 14.89
C PHE A 651 35.25 4.46 15.75
N ASN A 652 36.31 4.97 15.16
CA ASN A 652 37.29 5.81 15.85
C ASN A 652 36.87 7.29 15.85
N HIS A 653 37.51 8.08 16.71
CA HIS A 653 37.43 9.53 16.62
C HIS A 653 38.03 9.99 15.28
N LEU A 654 37.56 11.14 14.80
CA LEU A 654 38.02 11.72 13.54
C LEU A 654 39.26 12.58 13.81
N ASP A 655 40.31 12.36 13.02
CA ASP A 655 41.51 13.21 13.03
C ASP A 655 41.25 14.53 12.29
N ALA A 656 42.09 15.54 12.54
CA ALA A 656 41.94 16.87 11.92
C ALA A 656 41.88 16.83 10.39
N GLU A 657 42.70 15.99 9.75
CA GLU A 657 42.70 15.79 8.30
C GLU A 657 41.36 15.21 7.80
N VAL A 658 40.77 14.28 8.56
CA VAL A 658 39.48 13.68 8.23
C VAL A 658 38.35 14.69 8.39
N ILE A 659 38.40 15.52 9.44
CA ILE A 659 37.41 16.58 9.66
C ILE A 659 37.40 17.57 8.50
N LEU A 660 38.59 17.95 7.99
CA LEU A 660 38.70 18.79 6.80
C LEU A 660 38.04 18.16 5.57
N GLN A 661 38.11 16.83 5.39
CA GLN A 661 37.38 16.13 4.31
C GLN A 661 35.87 16.10 4.54
N VAL A 662 35.43 16.02 5.80
CA VAL A 662 34.00 16.13 6.16
C VAL A 662 33.47 17.53 5.81
N VAL A 663 34.24 18.59 6.05
CA VAL A 663 33.89 19.95 5.62
C VAL A 663 33.71 20.01 4.11
N ASP A 664 34.66 19.47 3.33
CA ASP A 664 34.57 19.43 1.86
C ASP A 664 33.27 18.74 1.41
N LYS A 665 32.90 17.63 2.05
CA LYS A 665 31.65 16.92 1.73
C LYS A 665 30.44 17.83 1.89
N PHE A 666 30.31 18.54 3.01
CA PHE A 666 29.19 19.46 3.21
C PHE A 666 29.20 20.64 2.23
N ILE A 667 30.38 21.12 1.84
CA ILE A 667 30.52 22.17 0.82
C ILE A 667 30.07 21.64 -0.54
N ILE A 668 30.46 20.42 -0.93
CA ILE A 668 30.01 19.77 -2.18
C ILE A 668 28.49 19.56 -2.18
N GLU A 669 27.92 19.14 -1.05
CA GLU A 669 26.46 19.02 -0.90
C GLU A 669 25.74 20.37 -1.05
N LEU A 670 26.34 21.44 -0.54
CA LEU A 670 25.85 22.80 -0.73
C LEU A 670 26.01 23.26 -2.19
N GLN A 671 27.15 22.99 -2.81
CA GLN A 671 27.41 23.30 -4.22
C GLN A 671 26.36 22.66 -5.13
N ALA A 672 26.03 21.39 -4.91
CA ALA A 672 24.98 20.71 -5.67
C ALA A 672 23.60 21.39 -5.54
N GLN A 673 23.31 22.06 -4.42
CA GLN A 673 22.09 22.86 -4.25
C GLN A 673 22.17 24.20 -5.00
N LEU A 674 23.36 24.79 -5.09
CA LEU A 674 23.63 26.06 -5.76
C LEU A 674 23.72 25.91 -7.29
N ASP A 675 24.19 24.77 -7.80
CA ASP A 675 24.27 24.46 -9.23
C ASP A 675 22.92 24.61 -9.93
N VAL A 676 21.82 24.18 -9.27
CA VAL A 676 20.45 24.33 -9.79
C VAL A 676 20.06 25.80 -9.98
N LYS A 677 20.70 26.70 -9.22
CA LYS A 677 20.52 28.16 -9.29
C LYS A 677 21.60 28.85 -10.13
N GLY A 678 22.51 28.09 -10.75
CA GLY A 678 23.62 28.64 -11.53
C GLY A 678 24.65 29.41 -10.70
N VAL A 679 24.86 29.01 -9.44
CA VAL A 679 25.84 29.65 -8.54
C VAL A 679 27.01 28.71 -8.24
N SER A 680 28.24 29.21 -8.37
CA SER A 680 29.48 28.53 -7.98
C SER A 680 29.96 29.01 -6.62
N LEU A 681 30.33 28.09 -5.72
CA LEU A 681 30.87 28.38 -4.39
C LEU A 681 32.33 27.94 -4.32
N GLU A 682 33.23 28.89 -4.09
CA GLU A 682 34.62 28.66 -3.74
C GLU A 682 34.84 28.95 -2.26
N VAL A 683 35.44 28.01 -1.52
CA VAL A 683 35.79 28.18 -0.11
C VAL A 683 37.29 28.10 0.05
N THR A 684 37.92 29.13 0.60
CA THR A 684 39.37 29.17 0.75
C THR A 684 39.86 28.15 1.78
N PRO A 685 41.14 27.72 1.73
CA PRO A 685 41.71 26.82 2.74
C PRO A 685 41.62 27.37 4.17
N ALA A 686 41.67 28.70 4.35
CA ALA A 686 41.55 29.35 5.66
C ALA A 686 40.12 29.24 6.22
N ALA A 687 39.11 29.56 5.40
CA ALA A 687 37.70 29.38 5.75
C ALA A 687 37.38 27.90 6.04
N ARG A 688 37.93 26.98 5.25
CA ARG A 688 37.79 25.53 5.47
C ARG A 688 38.37 25.09 6.83
N ALA A 689 39.56 25.55 7.19
CA ALA A 689 40.19 25.23 8.47
C ALA A 689 39.37 25.77 9.65
N TYR A 690 38.84 26.98 9.52
CA TYR A 690 37.96 27.59 10.51
C TYR A 690 36.68 26.77 10.73
N LEU A 691 36.01 26.35 9.65
CA LEU A 691 34.83 25.48 9.72
C LEU A 691 35.16 24.14 10.39
N ALA A 692 36.31 23.56 10.10
CA ALA A 692 36.76 22.31 10.73
C ALA A 692 36.98 22.47 12.24
N GLU A 693 37.59 23.58 12.67
CA GLU A 693 37.86 23.86 14.08
C GLU A 693 36.57 24.12 14.88
N LYS A 694 35.67 24.97 14.37
CA LYS A 694 34.41 25.29 15.05
C LYS A 694 33.32 24.22 14.92
N GLY A 695 33.34 23.46 13.83
CA GLY A 695 32.31 22.49 13.51
C GLY A 695 32.55 21.10 14.10
N TYR A 696 33.69 20.87 14.77
CA TYR A 696 34.03 19.61 15.40
C TYR A 696 34.19 19.74 16.92
N ASP A 697 33.52 18.86 17.64
CA ASP A 697 33.69 18.71 19.08
C ASP A 697 34.02 17.25 19.39
N LYS A 698 35.02 16.97 20.23
CA LYS A 698 35.44 15.59 20.54
C LYS A 698 34.33 14.74 21.18
N SER A 699 33.39 15.35 21.89
CA SER A 699 32.25 14.66 22.52
C SER A 699 31.07 14.46 21.57
N MET A 700 30.86 15.39 20.63
CA MET A 700 29.70 15.40 19.71
C MET A 700 30.03 15.01 18.27
N GLY A 701 31.31 14.81 17.94
CA GLY A 701 31.83 14.56 16.61
C GLY A 701 31.56 15.71 15.64
N ALA A 702 31.28 15.38 14.38
CA ALA A 702 30.96 16.35 13.33
C ALA A 702 29.48 16.80 13.32
N ARG A 703 28.67 16.44 14.34
CA ARG A 703 27.26 16.84 14.43
C ARG A 703 27.03 18.36 14.36
N PRO A 704 27.85 19.21 15.02
CA PRO A 704 27.68 20.67 14.95
C PRO A 704 27.92 21.25 13.55
N MET A 705 28.69 20.56 12.70
CA MET A 705 29.12 21.05 11.38
C MET A 705 27.95 21.49 10.48
N SER A 706 26.89 20.69 10.41
CA SER A 706 25.71 21.01 9.59
C SER A 706 25.01 22.28 10.07
N ARG A 707 24.97 22.50 11.39
CA ARG A 707 24.42 23.71 11.99
C ARG A 707 25.31 24.92 11.72
N LEU A 708 26.63 24.78 11.86
CA LEU A 708 27.60 25.84 11.59
C LEU A 708 27.48 26.31 10.13
N ILE A 709 27.50 25.40 9.17
CA ILE A 709 27.36 25.72 7.75
C ILE A 709 26.00 26.36 7.45
N LYS A 710 24.93 25.90 8.12
CA LYS A 710 23.61 26.53 7.97
C LYS A 710 23.59 27.97 8.48
N GLU A 711 24.17 28.22 9.65
CA GLU A 711 24.14 29.52 10.33
C GLU A 711 25.09 30.53 9.69
N GLU A 712 26.32 30.12 9.36
CA GLU A 712 27.35 31.04 8.87
C GLU A 712 27.44 31.13 7.35
N ILE A 713 27.07 30.08 6.59
CA ILE A 713 27.14 30.09 5.11
C ILE A 713 25.75 30.17 4.49
N LYS A 714 24.89 29.17 4.71
CA LYS A 714 23.62 29.07 3.97
C LYS A 714 22.69 30.26 4.22
N LYS A 715 22.69 30.80 5.44
CA LYS A 715 21.86 31.94 5.79
C LYS A 715 22.24 33.20 5.01
N GLU A 716 23.53 33.45 4.85
CA GLU A 716 24.04 34.59 4.09
C GLU A 716 23.75 34.43 2.60
N LEU A 717 24.07 33.26 2.04
CA LEU A 717 23.75 32.92 0.64
C LEU A 717 22.24 33.00 0.34
N ALA A 718 21.38 32.62 1.28
CA ALA A 718 19.93 32.67 1.07
C ALA A 718 19.42 34.10 0.88
N ASN A 719 20.01 35.08 1.55
CA ASN A 719 19.66 36.49 1.39
C ASN A 719 20.06 36.98 -0.02
N GLU A 720 21.28 36.67 -0.44
CA GLU A 720 21.81 37.08 -1.75
C GLU A 720 21.10 36.39 -2.93
N LEU A 721 20.73 35.10 -2.78
CA LEU A 721 19.99 34.36 -3.80
C LEU A 721 18.55 34.88 -4.00
N LEU A 722 17.96 35.54 -3.00
CA LEU A 722 16.59 36.04 -3.06
C LEU A 722 16.53 37.52 -3.42
N PHE A 723 17.46 38.33 -2.91
CA PHE A 723 17.37 39.79 -2.96
C PHE A 723 18.65 40.48 -3.45
N GLY A 724 19.73 39.73 -3.66
CA GLY A 724 21.06 40.29 -3.91
C GLY A 724 21.67 39.89 -5.26
N GLU A 725 23.00 39.89 -5.32
CA GLU A 725 23.77 39.82 -6.56
C GLU A 725 23.72 38.45 -7.24
N LEU A 726 23.34 37.41 -6.49
CA LEU A 726 23.26 36.02 -6.96
C LEU A 726 21.87 35.62 -7.50
N THR A 727 20.91 36.55 -7.59
CA THR A 727 19.54 36.28 -8.05
C THR A 727 19.46 35.68 -9.47
N LYS A 728 20.44 35.96 -10.32
CA LYS A 728 20.54 35.42 -11.70
C LYS A 728 21.65 34.38 -11.87
N GLY A 729 22.22 33.88 -10.77
CA GLY A 729 23.45 33.10 -10.79
C GLY A 729 24.70 33.97 -10.58
N GLY A 730 25.87 33.34 -10.49
CA GLY A 730 27.15 34.02 -10.27
C GLY A 730 28.16 33.17 -9.49
N ASP A 731 29.26 33.78 -9.09
CA ASP A 731 30.28 33.15 -8.26
C ASP A 731 30.25 33.75 -6.85
N VAL A 732 30.45 32.91 -5.85
CA VAL A 732 30.67 33.35 -4.46
C VAL A 732 31.95 32.74 -3.93
N LYS A 733 32.79 33.59 -3.36
CA LYS A 733 34.03 33.17 -2.70
C LYS A 733 33.93 33.47 -1.21
N VAL A 734 34.19 32.45 -0.40
CA VAL A 734 34.13 32.51 1.06
C VAL A 734 35.55 32.44 1.61
N ASP A 735 35.98 33.51 2.28
CA ASP A 735 37.29 33.62 2.92
C ASP A 735 37.17 33.89 4.42
N LEU A 736 38.30 33.84 5.14
CA LEU A 736 38.37 34.10 6.58
C LEU A 736 39.11 35.42 6.83
N ASN A 737 38.43 36.36 7.50
CA ASN A 737 39.00 37.65 7.91
C ASN A 737 38.61 37.97 9.36
N ASP A 738 39.58 38.31 10.22
CA ASP A 738 39.38 38.60 11.66
C ASP A 738 38.44 37.61 12.40
N ASP A 739 38.67 36.30 12.22
CA ASP A 739 37.87 35.19 12.78
C ASP A 739 36.39 35.17 12.37
N LYS A 740 36.04 35.82 11.26
CA LYS A 740 34.70 35.79 10.64
C LYS A 740 34.80 35.40 9.17
N LEU A 741 33.77 34.70 8.70
CA LEU A 741 33.64 34.39 7.27
C LEU A 741 33.21 35.65 6.51
N GLU A 742 33.95 35.97 5.47
CA GLU A 742 33.67 37.06 4.54
C GLU A 742 33.28 36.49 3.18
N PHE A 743 32.32 37.13 2.51
CA PHE A 743 31.72 36.65 1.28
C PHE A 743 31.94 37.68 0.18
N GLU A 744 32.65 37.29 -0.87
CA GLU A 744 32.80 38.06 -2.10
C GLU A 744 31.84 37.50 -3.15
N TYR A 745 30.93 38.33 -3.64
CA TYR A 745 29.94 37.95 -4.65
C TYR A 745 30.34 38.51 -6.01
N SER A 746 30.08 37.74 -7.07
CA SER A 746 30.29 38.15 -8.46
C SER A 746 29.11 37.69 -9.30
N GLY A 747 28.11 38.56 -9.44
CA GLY A 747 26.92 38.29 -10.25
C GLY A 747 27.24 38.23 -11.75
N VAL A 748 26.46 37.46 -12.52
CA VAL A 748 26.63 37.29 -13.97
C VAL A 748 26.55 38.61 -14.76
N ASP A 749 25.87 39.62 -14.23
CA ASP A 749 25.77 40.94 -14.86
C ASP A 749 27.03 41.80 -14.61
N ALA A 750 27.77 41.60 -13.52
CA ALA A 750 29.01 42.35 -13.21
C ALA A 750 30.20 41.88 -14.08
N VAL A 751 30.26 40.58 -14.41
CA VAL A 751 31.34 40.00 -15.23
C VAL A 751 31.30 40.51 -16.70
N LYS A 752 30.13 40.95 -17.18
CA LYS A 752 29.98 41.51 -18.53
C LYS A 752 30.52 42.95 -18.66
N GLU A 753 30.43 43.77 -17.62
CA GLU A 753 30.94 45.15 -17.67
C GLU A 753 32.49 45.21 -17.67
N GLU A 754 33.18 44.26 -17.04
CA GLU A 754 34.65 44.18 -17.08
C GLU A 754 35.20 43.65 -18.41
N THR A 755 34.44 42.82 -19.13
CA THR A 755 34.89 42.31 -20.45
C THR A 755 34.62 43.27 -21.61
N GLU A 756 33.69 44.22 -21.47
CA GLU A 756 33.47 45.29 -22.47
C GLU A 756 34.37 46.52 -22.25
N SER A 757 35.07 46.60 -21.12
CA SER A 757 35.99 47.70 -20.77
C SER A 757 37.49 47.35 -20.88
N SER A 758 37.82 46.16 -21.40
CA SER A 758 39.19 45.67 -21.63
C SER A 758 39.62 45.70 -23.09
#